data_AF-A0A4W3IZ61-F1
#
_entry.id   AF-A0A4W3IZ61-F1
#
_cell.length_a   1.000
_cell.length_b   1.000
_cell.length_c   1.000
_cell.angle_alpha   90.00
_cell.angle_beta   90.00
_cell.angle_gamma   90.00
#
_symmetry.space_group_name_H-M   'P 1'
#
loop_
_entity.id
_entity.type
_entity.pdbx_description
1 polymer ?
#
loop_
_entity_poly.entity_id
_entity_poly.type
_entity_poly.pdbx_seq_one_letter_code
_entity_poly.pdbx_strand_id
1 'polypeptide(L)'
;ILFIVTFSLLQKKPLTAIIREVCDGWTLSNPEHYTLRYADGTQLYITEKTRSEIKNGTILRLAISPYRAARQLLERVQAPGTDSRLEALKELAKLSADATFATEFINLEGIYILTLLVETPCRDLESHPFTLTAFLELMDHGIVSWDMISTAFIKQVNIKAWMGVNFLQLNVDRMEAILLGSRQRLHSCGSKLLNLPGSNQEIQTYAIALINALFLKAPEDRRQEMSSALAQKHLRTIILNHIIRGNRPIKTEMAHQLYVLQVLTFNLLEERMMTKMDPQDQAQRDIIFELRRIAFDAESDPNSSNVEKRKAMYTRDYKMLGFTNHVNPAVDFTQTPPGMLALDNMLYLAKLHQDTYIRVVLENSSREDKHECPFGRSSIELTRMLCEILQVGELPNEGCNEYHPMFFTHERAFEEFFYICIQLLNKTWKEMRATSEDFNKVMQVVREQITRTLSAKPNSLDQFKSKLRCLSYSEILRLRQSERMSQDDFQSPPIVELREKIQPEIMELIKQQRLNRLCEGTSFRKVSRRRQDKFWYCRLSLNHKVLHYGDLDENPQGEVAFESLQEKIPVANIKAVVTGKDCPHMREKSAMKQNKEVLELAFSVLHDPDEALNFIAPNKYEYCIWTDGLNALLGKEMGSELTKNDLDTLLSMEMKLRLLDLENIQIPEAPPPIPKEPSSYDFVYHYG
;
A
#
# COMPACT_ATOMS: atom_id res chain seq x y z
N ILE A 1 -52.27 -6.73 8.15
CA ILE A 1 -52.35 -7.05 9.60
C ILE A 1 -51.10 -7.86 9.93
N LEU A 2 -50.06 -7.24 10.50
CA LEU A 2 -48.89 -7.99 11.01
C LEU A 2 -49.30 -8.60 12.36
N PHE A 3 -49.42 -9.92 12.43
CA PHE A 3 -49.57 -10.61 13.71
C PHE A 3 -48.19 -10.67 14.37
N ILE A 4 -47.95 -9.79 15.34
CA ILE A 4 -46.76 -9.87 16.20
C ILE A 4 -47.09 -10.83 17.33
N VAL A 5 -46.46 -12.00 17.34
CA VAL A 5 -46.57 -12.97 18.45
C VAL A 5 -45.27 -12.93 19.23
N THR A 6 -45.35 -12.58 20.51
CA THR A 6 -44.19 -12.56 21.41
C THR A 6 -43.93 -13.97 21.92
N PHE A 7 -42.86 -14.61 21.46
CA PHE A 7 -42.43 -15.94 21.93
C PHE A 7 -41.18 -15.83 22.80
N SER A 8 -41.17 -16.57 23.92
CA SER A 8 -39.92 -16.83 24.65
C SER A 8 -39.23 -18.02 23.99
N LEU A 9 -38.18 -17.73 23.21
CA LEU A 9 -37.36 -18.75 22.56
C LEU A 9 -36.58 -19.54 23.63
N LEU A 10 -37.12 -20.69 24.04
CA LEU A 10 -36.39 -21.62 24.90
C LEU A 10 -35.23 -22.21 24.10
N GLN A 11 -34.01 -21.74 24.38
CA GLN A 11 -32.79 -22.17 23.67
C GLN A 11 -32.52 -23.69 23.73
N LYS A 12 -33.19 -24.42 24.64
CA LYS A 12 -33.13 -25.88 24.75
C LYS A 12 -34.08 -26.64 23.81
N LYS A 13 -35.08 -25.99 23.22
CA LYS A 13 -36.01 -26.62 22.26
C LYS A 13 -35.43 -26.56 20.84
N PRO A 14 -35.52 -27.63 20.02
CA PRO A 14 -35.12 -27.60 18.61
C PRO A 14 -35.89 -26.53 17.82
N LEU A 15 -35.23 -25.89 16.84
CA LEU A 15 -35.84 -24.86 15.99
C LEU A 15 -37.06 -25.40 15.24
N THR A 16 -37.02 -26.67 14.82
CA THR A 16 -38.13 -27.36 14.15
C THR A 16 -39.38 -27.48 15.03
N ALA A 17 -39.21 -27.64 16.34
CA ALA A 17 -40.33 -27.67 17.28
C ALA A 17 -40.94 -26.27 17.46
N ILE A 18 -40.11 -25.24 17.48
CA ILE A 18 -40.53 -23.83 17.57
C ILE A 18 -41.29 -23.43 16.29
N ILE A 19 -40.79 -23.79 15.12
CA ILE A 19 -41.45 -23.51 13.84
C ILE A 19 -42.81 -24.21 13.79
N ARG A 20 -42.91 -25.46 14.25
CA ARG A 20 -44.19 -26.17 14.35
C ARG A 20 -45.19 -25.43 15.24
N GLU A 21 -44.77 -24.99 16.41
CA GLU A 21 -45.60 -24.21 17.35
C GLU A 21 -46.10 -22.89 16.73
N VAL A 22 -45.23 -22.20 15.97
CA VAL A 22 -45.60 -20.96 15.25
C VAL A 22 -46.57 -21.25 14.09
N CYS A 23 -46.31 -22.30 13.30
CA CYS A 23 -47.18 -22.70 12.20
C CYS A 23 -48.57 -23.13 12.69
N ASP A 24 -48.63 -23.90 13.78
CA ASP A 24 -49.89 -24.32 14.42
C ASP A 24 -50.67 -23.09 14.92
N GLY A 25 -49.97 -22.13 15.54
CA GLY A 25 -50.56 -20.87 16.00
C GLY A 25 -51.10 -19.97 14.88
N TRP A 26 -50.57 -20.10 13.65
CA TRP A 26 -51.02 -19.35 12.47
C TRP A 26 -51.83 -20.19 11.48
N THR A 27 -52.23 -21.41 11.85
CA THR A 27 -52.99 -22.33 10.98
C THR A 27 -52.31 -22.64 9.64
N LEU A 28 -50.97 -22.67 9.63
CA LEU A 28 -50.17 -22.99 8.44
C LEU A 28 -49.86 -24.49 8.37
N SER A 29 -50.26 -25.13 7.27
CA SER A 29 -49.96 -26.54 7.00
C SER A 29 -48.50 -26.75 6.56
N ASN A 30 -47.92 -27.92 6.87
CA ASN A 30 -46.56 -28.34 6.51
C ASN A 30 -45.45 -27.45 7.12
N PRO A 31 -45.22 -27.52 8.45
CA PRO A 31 -44.21 -26.73 9.15
C PRO A 31 -42.79 -26.89 8.59
N GLU A 32 -42.47 -28.04 7.99
CA GLU A 32 -41.20 -28.35 7.32
C GLU A 32 -40.89 -27.46 6.11
N HIS A 33 -41.91 -26.79 5.56
CA HIS A 33 -41.73 -25.84 4.45
C HIS A 33 -41.31 -24.45 4.90
N TYR A 34 -41.24 -24.20 6.21
CA TYR A 34 -40.99 -22.89 6.78
C TYR A 34 -39.72 -22.88 7.63
N THR A 35 -39.15 -21.68 7.77
CA THR A 35 -38.01 -21.40 8.63
C THR A 35 -38.11 -19.96 9.15
N LEU A 36 -37.21 -19.56 10.04
CA LEU A 36 -37.13 -18.21 10.56
C LEU A 36 -36.01 -17.42 9.88
N ARG A 37 -36.27 -16.15 9.60
CA ARG A 37 -35.30 -15.16 9.10
C ARG A 37 -35.38 -13.88 9.92
N TYR A 38 -34.29 -13.13 9.98
CA TYR A 38 -34.33 -11.77 10.52
C TYR A 38 -35.28 -10.90 9.69
N ALA A 39 -36.09 -10.06 10.35
CA ALA A 39 -37.02 -9.15 9.67
C ALA A 39 -36.32 -7.85 9.19
N ASP A 40 -35.21 -7.51 9.82
CA ASP A 40 -34.37 -6.34 9.61
C ASP A 40 -32.98 -6.73 9.03
N GLY A 41 -32.24 -5.73 8.52
CA GLY A 41 -30.91 -5.92 7.94
C GLY A 41 -30.90 -6.79 6.68
N THR A 42 -29.89 -7.66 6.57
CA THR A 42 -29.64 -8.60 5.45
C THR A 42 -30.62 -9.79 5.43
N GLN A 43 -31.54 -9.89 6.40
CA GLN A 43 -32.61 -10.90 6.45
C GLN A 43 -32.10 -12.34 6.36
N LEU A 44 -31.00 -12.65 7.05
CA LEU A 44 -30.37 -13.97 7.04
C LEU A 44 -31.27 -15.07 7.61
N TYR A 45 -31.06 -16.29 7.15
CA TYR A 45 -31.70 -17.51 7.61
C TYR A 45 -31.14 -17.96 8.98
N ILE A 46 -32.05 -18.32 9.88
CA ILE A 46 -31.70 -18.84 11.19
C ILE A 46 -31.53 -20.36 11.10
N THR A 47 -30.39 -20.83 11.60
CA THR A 47 -30.03 -22.24 11.69
C THR A 47 -29.80 -22.60 13.15
N GLU A 48 -29.69 -23.90 13.45
CA GLU A 48 -29.29 -24.36 14.79
C GLU A 48 -27.90 -23.85 15.21
N LYS A 49 -27.05 -23.41 14.26
CA LYS A 49 -25.75 -22.82 14.56
C LYS A 49 -25.83 -21.32 14.85
N THR A 50 -26.72 -20.60 14.16
CA THR A 50 -26.86 -19.14 14.28
C THR A 50 -27.92 -18.72 15.31
N ARG A 51 -28.72 -19.66 15.84
CA ARG A 51 -29.74 -19.38 16.87
C ARG A 51 -29.20 -18.77 18.17
N SER A 52 -27.93 -18.99 18.48
CA SER A 52 -27.26 -18.42 19.66
C SER A 52 -26.96 -16.93 19.49
N GLU A 53 -26.97 -16.43 18.25
CA GLU A 53 -26.71 -15.02 17.92
C GLU A 53 -27.99 -14.16 18.04
N ILE A 54 -29.16 -14.78 18.26
CA ILE A 54 -30.45 -14.10 18.39
C ILE A 54 -30.51 -13.37 19.74
N LYS A 55 -30.64 -12.05 19.70
CA LYS A 55 -30.85 -11.21 20.90
C LYS A 55 -32.32 -11.16 21.31
N ASN A 56 -32.56 -10.87 22.58
CA ASN A 56 -33.90 -10.56 23.07
C ASN A 56 -34.42 -9.27 22.43
N GLY A 57 -35.65 -9.30 21.93
CA GLY A 57 -36.29 -8.16 21.26
C GLY A 57 -36.14 -8.15 19.74
N THR A 58 -35.41 -9.11 19.15
CA THR A 58 -35.28 -9.23 17.70
C THR A 58 -36.58 -9.70 17.05
N ILE A 59 -36.99 -9.05 15.96
CA ILE A 59 -38.17 -9.40 15.20
C ILE A 59 -37.79 -10.43 14.15
N LEU A 60 -38.43 -11.60 14.22
CA LEU A 60 -38.24 -12.68 13.26
C LEU A 60 -39.44 -12.79 12.32
N ARG A 61 -39.17 -13.13 11.06
CA ARG A 61 -40.18 -13.42 10.05
C ARG A 61 -40.18 -14.91 9.75
N LEU A 62 -41.37 -15.51 9.72
CA LEU A 62 -41.57 -16.84 9.14
C LEU A 62 -41.45 -16.74 7.62
N ALA A 63 -40.50 -17.47 7.04
CA ALA A 63 -40.21 -17.49 5.62
C ALA A 63 -40.20 -18.93 5.09
N ILE A 64 -40.23 -19.09 3.76
CA ILE A 64 -40.05 -20.41 3.13
C ILE A 64 -38.65 -20.96 3.41
N SER A 65 -38.54 -22.28 3.56
CA SER A 65 -37.26 -22.95 3.82
C SER A 65 -36.23 -22.68 2.71
N PRO A 66 -34.92 -22.66 3.02
CA PRO A 66 -33.88 -22.31 2.05
C PRO A 66 -33.88 -23.27 0.85
N TYR A 67 -34.09 -24.57 1.09
CA TYR A 67 -34.24 -25.59 0.04
C TYR A 67 -35.40 -25.28 -0.90
N ARG A 68 -36.58 -24.91 -0.36
CA ARG A 68 -37.75 -24.60 -1.18
C ARG A 68 -37.57 -23.29 -1.95
N ALA A 69 -36.97 -22.28 -1.33
CA ALA A 69 -36.61 -21.03 -1.98
C ALA A 69 -35.63 -21.26 -3.14
N ALA A 70 -34.58 -22.05 -2.91
CA ALA A 70 -33.59 -22.40 -3.93
C ALA A 70 -34.22 -23.13 -5.12
N ARG A 71 -35.08 -24.12 -4.85
CA ARG A 71 -35.81 -24.87 -5.89
C ARG A 71 -36.77 -23.99 -6.69
N GLN A 72 -37.56 -23.14 -6.03
CA GLN A 72 -38.48 -22.21 -6.71
C GLN A 72 -37.74 -21.19 -7.57
N LEU A 73 -36.61 -20.66 -7.08
CA LEU A 73 -35.79 -19.75 -7.85
C LEU A 73 -35.13 -20.45 -9.04
N LEU A 74 -34.65 -21.68 -8.88
CA LEU A 74 -34.07 -22.45 -9.98
C LEU A 74 -35.10 -22.71 -11.10
N GLU A 75 -36.32 -23.13 -10.73
CA GLU A 75 -37.43 -23.34 -11.67
C GLU A 75 -37.81 -22.04 -12.40
N ARG A 76 -37.88 -20.91 -11.68
CA ARG A 76 -38.19 -19.59 -12.27
C ARG A 76 -37.08 -19.05 -13.16
N VAL A 77 -35.82 -19.29 -12.81
CA VAL A 77 -34.65 -18.88 -13.60
C VAL A 77 -34.56 -19.67 -14.91
N GLN A 78 -34.99 -20.94 -14.90
CA GLN A 78 -35.05 -21.80 -16.08
C GLN A 78 -36.33 -21.63 -16.93
N ALA A 79 -37.34 -20.93 -16.41
CA ALA A 79 -38.60 -20.73 -17.10
C ALA A 79 -38.44 -19.89 -18.40
N PRO A 80 -39.25 -20.13 -19.45
CA PRO A 80 -39.11 -19.48 -20.75
C PRO A 80 -39.55 -17.99 -20.80
N GLY A 81 -39.79 -17.33 -19.66
CA GLY A 81 -40.25 -15.94 -19.59
C GLY A 81 -39.18 -14.96 -19.11
N THR A 82 -38.86 -13.93 -19.90
CA THR A 82 -37.79 -12.96 -19.61
C THR A 82 -38.02 -12.15 -18.34
N ASP A 83 -39.22 -11.60 -18.12
CA ASP A 83 -39.51 -10.76 -16.95
C ASP A 83 -39.54 -11.56 -15.63
N SER A 84 -40.12 -12.76 -15.67
CA SER A 84 -40.14 -13.68 -14.52
C SER A 84 -38.74 -14.10 -14.11
N ARG A 85 -37.87 -14.35 -15.11
CA ARG A 85 -36.46 -14.70 -14.91
C ARG A 85 -35.65 -13.54 -14.36
N LEU A 86 -35.85 -12.31 -14.86
CA LEU A 86 -35.15 -11.13 -14.36
C LEU A 86 -35.47 -10.88 -12.88
N GLU A 87 -36.74 -10.98 -12.48
CA GLU A 87 -37.12 -10.80 -11.08
C GLU A 87 -36.58 -11.94 -10.20
N ALA A 88 -36.59 -13.17 -10.71
CA ALA A 88 -35.97 -14.30 -10.01
C ALA A 88 -34.45 -14.11 -9.83
N LEU A 89 -33.74 -13.54 -10.82
CA LEU A 89 -32.31 -13.25 -10.72
C LEU A 89 -32.00 -12.12 -9.73
N LYS A 90 -32.86 -11.09 -9.63
CA LYS A 90 -32.74 -10.05 -8.60
C LYS A 90 -32.93 -10.61 -7.20
N GLU A 91 -33.92 -11.47 -7.01
CA GLU A 91 -34.14 -12.17 -5.74
C GLU A 91 -32.96 -13.10 -5.43
N LEU A 92 -32.46 -13.84 -6.43
CA LEU A 92 -31.31 -14.72 -6.29
C LEU A 92 -30.06 -13.97 -5.88
N ALA A 93 -29.75 -12.83 -6.50
CA ALA A 93 -28.61 -11.99 -6.13
C ALA A 93 -28.63 -11.57 -4.66
N LYS A 94 -29.81 -11.24 -4.12
CA LYS A 94 -29.98 -10.90 -2.70
C LYS A 94 -29.82 -12.11 -1.76
N LEU A 95 -30.39 -13.26 -2.13
CA LEU A 95 -30.34 -14.46 -1.28
C LEU A 95 -28.98 -15.16 -1.35
N SER A 96 -28.21 -14.97 -2.42
CA SER A 96 -26.89 -15.59 -2.60
C SER A 96 -25.86 -15.13 -1.57
N ALA A 97 -26.05 -13.97 -0.95
CA ALA A 97 -25.23 -13.50 0.17
C ALA A 97 -25.41 -14.35 1.45
N ASP A 98 -26.51 -15.10 1.58
CA ASP A 98 -26.75 -15.98 2.73
C ASP A 98 -26.14 -17.37 2.51
N ALA A 99 -25.23 -17.78 3.41
CA ALA A 99 -24.51 -19.04 3.30
C ALA A 99 -25.42 -20.30 3.37
N THR A 100 -26.55 -20.22 4.10
CA THR A 100 -27.52 -21.32 4.23
C THR A 100 -28.25 -21.52 2.93
N PHE A 101 -28.71 -20.42 2.32
CA PHE A 101 -29.32 -20.46 0.99
C PHE A 101 -28.31 -20.91 -0.07
N ALA A 102 -27.09 -20.35 -0.05
CA ALA A 102 -26.03 -20.68 -1.00
C ALA A 102 -25.72 -22.18 -1.00
N THR A 103 -25.63 -22.80 0.18
CA THR A 103 -25.39 -24.25 0.31
C THR A 103 -26.47 -25.07 -0.38
N GLU A 104 -27.75 -24.77 -0.14
CA GLU A 104 -28.87 -25.49 -0.77
C GLU A 104 -28.94 -25.25 -2.28
N PHE A 105 -28.69 -24.02 -2.74
CA PHE A 105 -28.68 -23.69 -4.16
C PHE A 105 -27.53 -24.38 -4.90
N ILE A 106 -26.36 -24.50 -4.28
CA ILE A 106 -25.21 -25.22 -4.82
C ILE A 106 -25.48 -26.72 -4.89
N ASN A 107 -26.09 -27.31 -3.86
CA ASN A 107 -26.48 -28.73 -3.86
C ASN A 107 -27.50 -29.08 -4.95
N LEU A 108 -28.30 -28.10 -5.40
CA LEU A 108 -29.23 -28.22 -6.53
C LEU A 108 -28.57 -27.93 -7.89
N GLU A 109 -27.24 -27.95 -7.97
CA GLU A 109 -26.46 -27.65 -9.18
C GLU A 109 -26.71 -26.23 -9.75
N GLY A 110 -27.15 -25.28 -8.90
CA GLY A 110 -27.51 -23.93 -9.32
C GLY A 110 -26.36 -23.14 -9.95
N ILE A 111 -25.10 -23.39 -9.53
CA ILE A 111 -23.91 -22.78 -10.14
C ILE A 111 -23.77 -23.19 -11.62
N TYR A 112 -24.03 -24.45 -11.96
CA TYR A 112 -23.96 -24.91 -13.34
C TYR A 112 -24.97 -24.18 -14.23
N ILE A 113 -26.18 -23.94 -13.72
CA ILE A 113 -27.22 -23.18 -14.43
C ILE A 113 -26.81 -21.71 -14.61
N LEU A 114 -26.21 -21.08 -13.60
CA LEU A 114 -25.67 -19.71 -13.75
C LEU A 114 -24.53 -19.66 -14.77
N THR A 115 -23.65 -20.66 -14.80
CA THR A 115 -22.60 -20.73 -15.83
C THR A 115 -23.17 -20.89 -17.23
N LEU A 116 -24.20 -21.74 -17.40
CA LEU A 116 -24.87 -21.94 -18.68
C LEU A 116 -25.58 -20.66 -19.16
N LEU A 117 -26.17 -19.90 -18.24
CA LEU A 117 -26.84 -18.63 -18.55
C LEU A 117 -25.87 -17.54 -19.02
N VAL A 118 -24.65 -17.52 -18.48
CA VAL A 118 -23.59 -16.60 -18.91
C VAL A 118 -22.93 -17.07 -20.21
N GLU A 119 -22.79 -18.38 -20.41
CA GLU A 119 -22.22 -18.96 -21.63
C GLU A 119 -23.14 -18.85 -22.84
N THR A 120 -24.45 -18.90 -22.62
CA THR A 120 -25.46 -18.74 -23.67
C THR A 120 -25.54 -17.26 -24.04
N PRO A 121 -25.37 -16.88 -25.32
CA PRO A 121 -25.48 -15.49 -25.76
C PRO A 121 -26.94 -15.03 -25.64
N CYS A 122 -27.34 -14.58 -24.46
CA CYS A 122 -28.66 -14.03 -24.20
C CYS A 122 -28.73 -12.58 -24.71
N ARG A 123 -29.84 -12.21 -25.38
CA ARG A 123 -30.04 -10.86 -25.95
C ARG A 123 -30.32 -9.78 -24.88
N ASP A 124 -30.54 -10.16 -23.63
CA ASP A 124 -30.93 -9.27 -22.53
C ASP A 124 -29.74 -8.86 -21.66
N LEU A 125 -29.12 -7.72 -21.97
CA LEU A 125 -28.02 -7.14 -21.19
C LEU A 125 -28.40 -6.83 -19.73
N GLU A 126 -29.67 -6.62 -19.41
CA GLU A 126 -30.13 -6.24 -18.06
C GLU A 126 -30.08 -7.39 -17.03
N SER A 127 -30.13 -8.65 -17.49
CA SER A 127 -30.10 -9.82 -16.61
C SER A 127 -28.68 -10.20 -16.15
N HIS A 128 -27.67 -9.83 -16.93
CA HIS A 128 -26.27 -10.22 -16.73
C HIS A 128 -25.67 -9.71 -15.40
N PRO A 129 -25.87 -8.45 -14.98
CA PRO A 129 -25.33 -7.97 -13.70
C PRO A 129 -25.83 -8.80 -12.53
N PHE A 130 -27.12 -9.11 -12.44
CA PHE A 130 -27.71 -9.88 -11.34
C PHE A 130 -27.25 -11.34 -11.35
N THR A 131 -27.12 -11.96 -12.52
CA THR A 131 -26.53 -13.31 -12.66
C THR A 131 -25.09 -13.33 -12.17
N LEU A 132 -24.29 -12.31 -12.52
CA LEU A 132 -22.90 -12.20 -12.07
C LEU A 132 -22.83 -11.89 -10.56
N THR A 133 -23.69 -11.02 -10.01
CA THR A 133 -23.78 -10.80 -8.56
C THR A 133 -24.05 -12.11 -7.84
N ALA A 134 -25.12 -12.82 -8.20
CA ALA A 134 -25.48 -14.09 -7.59
C ALA A 134 -24.34 -15.11 -7.69
N PHE A 135 -23.72 -15.24 -8.86
CA PHE A 135 -22.58 -16.13 -9.06
C PHE A 135 -21.41 -15.77 -8.14
N LEU A 136 -21.05 -14.49 -8.05
CA LEU A 136 -19.93 -14.03 -7.23
C LEU A 136 -20.19 -14.26 -5.73
N GLU A 137 -21.38 -13.92 -5.25
CA GLU A 137 -21.81 -14.16 -3.86
C GLU A 137 -21.78 -15.66 -3.51
N LEU A 138 -22.28 -16.52 -4.41
CA LEU A 138 -22.25 -17.98 -4.22
C LEU A 138 -20.82 -18.52 -4.15
N MET A 139 -19.93 -18.02 -5.01
CA MET A 139 -18.52 -18.40 -5.02
C MET A 139 -17.76 -17.85 -3.81
N ASP A 140 -18.17 -16.71 -3.24
CA ASP A 140 -17.51 -16.09 -2.08
C ASP A 140 -17.64 -16.92 -0.80
N HIS A 141 -18.69 -17.74 -0.68
CA HIS A 141 -18.83 -18.70 0.43
C HIS A 141 -17.75 -19.79 0.44
N GLY A 142 -16.98 -19.97 -0.65
CA GLY A 142 -15.89 -20.93 -0.73
C GLY A 142 -16.32 -22.40 -0.71
N ILE A 143 -17.60 -22.67 -1.02
CA ILE A 143 -18.17 -24.03 -1.05
C ILE A 143 -17.71 -24.78 -2.32
N VAL A 144 -17.50 -24.06 -3.43
CA VAL A 144 -17.09 -24.62 -4.73
C VAL A 144 -15.76 -24.01 -5.16
N SER A 145 -14.90 -24.83 -5.77
CA SER A 145 -13.61 -24.37 -6.32
C SER A 145 -13.83 -23.55 -7.60
N TRP A 146 -13.01 -22.52 -7.78
CA TRP A 146 -12.91 -21.76 -9.03
C TRP A 146 -12.46 -22.61 -10.23
N ASP A 147 -11.88 -23.80 -9.99
CA ASP A 147 -11.47 -24.75 -11.02
C ASP A 147 -12.67 -25.32 -11.83
N MET A 148 -13.89 -25.20 -11.31
CA MET A 148 -15.12 -25.65 -11.98
C MET A 148 -15.53 -24.71 -13.13
N ILE A 149 -14.93 -23.52 -13.23
CA ILE A 149 -15.32 -22.51 -14.22
C ILE A 149 -14.71 -22.85 -15.58
N SER A 150 -15.58 -22.99 -16.57
CA SER A 150 -15.15 -23.30 -17.93
C SER A 150 -14.44 -22.12 -18.60
N THR A 151 -13.57 -22.43 -19.56
CA THR A 151 -12.97 -21.40 -20.42
C THR A 151 -14.01 -20.69 -21.30
N ALA A 152 -15.17 -21.30 -21.57
CA ALA A 152 -16.25 -20.68 -22.33
C ALA A 152 -16.97 -19.60 -21.51
N PHE A 153 -17.20 -19.86 -20.22
CA PHE A 153 -17.72 -18.87 -19.27
C PHE A 153 -16.81 -17.64 -19.23
N ILE A 154 -15.51 -17.84 -18.99
CA ILE A 154 -14.50 -16.77 -18.96
C ILE A 154 -14.49 -15.99 -20.28
N LYS A 155 -14.75 -16.66 -21.42
CA LYS A 155 -14.79 -16.00 -22.73
C LYS A 155 -16.01 -15.09 -22.93
N GLN A 156 -17.13 -15.34 -22.26
CA GLN A 156 -18.38 -14.60 -22.43
C GLN A 156 -18.61 -13.52 -21.37
N VAL A 157 -17.91 -13.57 -20.23
CA VAL A 157 -18.11 -12.56 -19.19
C VAL A 157 -17.72 -11.17 -19.69
N ASN A 158 -18.68 -10.25 -19.67
CA ASN A 158 -18.46 -8.85 -19.99
C ASN A 158 -17.77 -8.16 -18.81
N ILE A 159 -16.46 -7.94 -18.94
CA ILE A 159 -15.61 -7.32 -17.91
C ILE A 159 -16.15 -5.94 -17.47
N LYS A 160 -16.80 -5.16 -18.34
CA LYS A 160 -17.43 -3.88 -17.95
C LYS A 160 -18.62 -4.05 -17.02
N ALA A 161 -19.46 -5.07 -17.27
CA ALA A 161 -20.57 -5.40 -16.38
C ALA A 161 -20.05 -6.00 -15.07
N TRP A 162 -18.98 -6.80 -15.11
CA TRP A 162 -18.31 -7.33 -13.94
C TRP A 162 -17.74 -6.22 -13.03
N MET A 163 -17.08 -5.21 -13.61
CA MET A 163 -16.49 -4.10 -12.87
C MET A 163 -17.52 -3.12 -12.28
N GLY A 164 -18.77 -3.13 -12.75
CA GLY A 164 -19.82 -2.21 -12.29
C GLY A 164 -20.54 -2.65 -11.00
N VAL A 165 -20.34 -3.88 -10.52
CA VAL A 165 -21.15 -4.51 -9.45
C VAL A 165 -20.37 -4.59 -8.13
N ASN A 166 -19.84 -3.48 -7.63
CA ASN A 166 -19.12 -3.41 -6.34
C ASN A 166 -17.91 -4.36 -6.22
N PHE A 167 -16.81 -4.03 -6.91
CA PHE A 167 -15.53 -4.73 -6.79
C PHE A 167 -14.74 -4.39 -5.50
N LEU A 168 -15.25 -3.56 -4.58
CA LEU A 168 -14.55 -3.21 -3.34
C LEU A 168 -14.21 -4.41 -2.44
N GLN A 169 -14.71 -5.61 -2.75
CA GLN A 169 -14.48 -6.85 -1.99
C GLN A 169 -13.88 -8.01 -2.80
N LEU A 170 -13.57 -7.83 -4.08
CA LEU A 170 -12.92 -8.88 -4.85
C LEU A 170 -11.41 -8.84 -4.60
N ASN A 171 -11.00 -9.61 -3.60
CA ASN A 171 -9.62 -10.00 -3.35
C ASN A 171 -8.91 -10.27 -4.68
N VAL A 172 -7.80 -9.57 -4.90
CA VAL A 172 -6.85 -9.71 -6.00
C VAL A 172 -6.47 -11.18 -6.28
N ASP A 173 -6.47 -12.01 -5.23
CA ASP A 173 -6.24 -13.47 -5.30
C ASP A 173 -7.33 -14.25 -6.06
N ARG A 174 -8.52 -13.69 -6.26
CA ARG A 174 -9.70 -14.39 -6.82
C ARG A 174 -9.88 -14.14 -8.33
N MET A 175 -9.42 -12.98 -8.81
CA MET A 175 -9.32 -12.71 -10.26
C MET A 175 -8.22 -13.55 -10.93
N GLU A 176 -7.28 -14.09 -10.15
CA GLU A 176 -6.23 -15.01 -10.58
C GLU A 176 -6.80 -16.26 -11.31
N ALA A 177 -7.78 -16.95 -10.72
CA ALA A 177 -8.33 -18.18 -11.29
C ALA A 177 -9.04 -17.96 -12.63
N ILE A 178 -9.71 -16.81 -12.78
CA ILE A 178 -10.46 -16.42 -13.99
C ILE A 178 -9.51 -15.87 -15.08
N LEU A 179 -8.49 -15.10 -14.70
CA LEU A 179 -7.57 -14.47 -15.66
C LEU A 179 -6.45 -15.41 -16.11
N LEU A 180 -6.02 -16.37 -15.27
CA LEU A 180 -5.09 -17.42 -15.68
C LEU A 180 -5.69 -18.36 -16.74
N GLY A 181 -7.02 -18.45 -16.87
CA GLY A 181 -7.69 -19.17 -17.97
C GLY A 181 -7.76 -18.37 -19.29
N SER A 182 -7.48 -17.06 -19.27
CA SER A 182 -7.62 -16.15 -20.41
C SER A 182 -6.40 -15.26 -20.64
N ARG A 183 -5.20 -15.81 -20.41
CA ARG A 183 -3.87 -15.16 -20.48
C ARG A 183 -3.60 -14.32 -21.75
N GLN A 184 -4.25 -14.61 -22.87
CA GLN A 184 -4.12 -13.83 -24.12
C GLN A 184 -4.99 -12.56 -24.19
N ARG A 185 -6.06 -12.44 -23.39
CA ARG A 185 -7.02 -11.32 -23.50
C ARG A 185 -6.62 -10.08 -22.73
N LEU A 186 -5.76 -10.22 -21.73
CA LEU A 186 -5.37 -9.11 -20.86
C LEU A 186 -4.58 -8.03 -21.62
N HIS A 187 -3.73 -8.43 -22.56
CA HIS A 187 -3.01 -7.53 -23.49
C HIS A 187 -3.94 -6.62 -24.31
N SER A 188 -5.21 -7.02 -24.48
CA SER A 188 -6.21 -6.27 -25.23
C SER A 188 -7.16 -5.44 -24.35
N CYS A 189 -7.25 -5.75 -23.05
CA CYS A 189 -8.27 -5.21 -22.16
C CYS A 189 -7.80 -3.96 -21.41
N GLY A 190 -6.57 -3.98 -20.86
CA GLY A 190 -6.03 -2.84 -20.10
C GLY A 190 -6.06 -1.53 -20.89
N SER A 191 -5.59 -1.54 -22.14
CA SER A 191 -5.60 -0.33 -22.98
C SER A 191 -7.00 0.12 -23.40
N LYS A 192 -7.94 -0.80 -23.67
CA LYS A 192 -9.33 -0.45 -24.02
C LYS A 192 -10.15 0.05 -22.83
N LEU A 193 -9.80 -0.36 -21.60
CA LEU A 193 -10.48 0.06 -20.37
C LEU A 193 -10.01 1.43 -19.90
N LEU A 194 -8.71 1.74 -20.05
CA LEU A 194 -8.18 3.07 -19.75
C LEU A 194 -8.48 4.12 -20.85
N ASN A 195 -8.68 3.70 -22.11
CA ASN A 195 -8.95 4.58 -23.26
C ASN A 195 -10.43 4.98 -23.47
N LEU A 196 -11.27 4.95 -22.42
CA LEU A 196 -12.64 5.45 -22.52
C LEU A 196 -12.66 6.93 -22.06
N PRO A 197 -12.61 7.91 -22.98
CA PRO A 197 -12.80 9.30 -22.64
C PRO A 197 -14.15 9.47 -21.93
N GLY A 198 -14.12 10.00 -20.70
CA GLY A 198 -15.32 10.21 -19.86
C GLY A 198 -15.60 9.18 -18.77
N SER A 199 -14.71 8.21 -18.53
CA SER A 199 -14.92 7.16 -17.51
C SER A 199 -14.98 7.70 -16.06
N ASN A 200 -15.82 7.07 -15.23
CA ASN A 200 -15.86 7.27 -13.78
C ASN A 200 -14.47 6.94 -13.18
N GLN A 201 -13.98 7.79 -12.27
CA GLN A 201 -12.67 7.64 -11.63
C GLN A 201 -12.55 6.29 -10.92
N GLU A 202 -13.65 5.76 -10.40
CA GLU A 202 -13.73 4.42 -9.80
C GLU A 202 -13.34 3.33 -10.80
N ILE A 203 -13.85 3.37 -12.03
CA ILE A 203 -13.50 2.39 -13.08
C ILE A 203 -12.01 2.45 -13.41
N GLN A 204 -11.44 3.66 -13.45
CA GLN A 204 -10.00 3.84 -13.69
C GLN A 204 -9.18 3.27 -12.54
N THR A 205 -9.60 3.51 -11.29
CA THR A 205 -8.96 2.94 -10.08
C THR A 205 -8.97 1.42 -10.15
N TYR A 206 -10.14 0.83 -10.46
CA TYR A 206 -10.27 -0.63 -10.57
C TYR A 206 -9.42 -1.21 -11.70
N ALA A 207 -9.33 -0.51 -12.83
CA ALA A 207 -8.47 -0.95 -13.94
C ALA A 207 -6.98 -0.97 -13.56
N ILE A 208 -6.51 0.01 -12.79
CA ILE A 208 -5.11 0.03 -12.31
C ILE A 208 -4.89 -1.00 -11.20
N ALA A 209 -5.82 -1.13 -10.26
CA ALA A 209 -5.75 -2.14 -9.20
C ALA A 209 -5.63 -3.55 -9.79
N LEU A 210 -6.37 -3.83 -10.87
CA LEU A 210 -6.25 -5.08 -11.61
C LEU A 210 -4.86 -5.27 -12.24
N ILE A 211 -4.31 -4.23 -12.87
CA ILE A 211 -2.95 -4.29 -13.44
C ILE A 211 -1.93 -4.57 -12.34
N ASN A 212 -2.03 -3.88 -11.19
CA ASN A 212 -1.15 -4.07 -10.03
C ASN A 212 -1.20 -5.50 -9.48
N ALA A 213 -2.42 -6.01 -9.30
CA ALA A 213 -2.69 -7.39 -8.89
C ALA A 213 -1.96 -8.42 -9.76
N LEU A 214 -2.02 -8.22 -11.08
CA LEU A 214 -1.39 -9.11 -12.05
C LEU A 214 0.13 -9.02 -11.99
N PHE A 215 0.70 -7.82 -11.80
CA PHE A 215 2.15 -7.67 -11.57
C PHE A 215 2.62 -8.36 -10.31
N LEU A 216 1.90 -8.22 -9.20
CA LEU A 216 2.23 -8.84 -7.92
C LEU A 216 2.26 -10.37 -8.02
N LYS A 217 1.26 -10.96 -8.69
CA LYS A 217 1.10 -12.43 -8.77
C LYS A 217 1.81 -13.09 -9.95
N ALA A 218 2.21 -12.33 -10.97
CA ALA A 218 2.95 -12.88 -12.09
C ALA A 218 4.31 -13.44 -11.63
N PRO A 219 4.71 -14.64 -12.13
CA PRO A 219 6.08 -15.14 -11.99
C PRO A 219 7.10 -14.14 -12.55
N GLU A 220 8.31 -14.11 -11.96
CA GLU A 220 9.36 -13.15 -12.30
C GLU A 220 9.72 -13.15 -13.79
N ASP A 221 9.84 -14.33 -14.41
CA ASP A 221 10.13 -14.52 -15.83
C ASP A 221 9.10 -13.85 -16.75
N ARG A 222 7.85 -13.71 -16.28
CA ARG A 222 6.73 -13.15 -17.06
C ARG A 222 6.45 -11.69 -16.78
N ARG A 223 6.93 -11.14 -15.66
CA ARG A 223 6.72 -9.73 -15.30
C ARG A 223 7.29 -8.80 -16.38
N GLN A 224 8.43 -9.14 -16.96
CA GLN A 224 9.04 -8.33 -18.03
C GLN A 224 8.32 -8.42 -19.36
N GLU A 225 7.83 -9.59 -19.75
CA GLU A 225 7.00 -9.74 -20.95
C GLU A 225 5.71 -8.92 -20.81
N MET A 226 5.08 -8.99 -19.64
CA MET A 226 3.88 -8.21 -19.34
C MET A 226 4.13 -6.71 -19.36
N SER A 227 5.22 -6.24 -18.73
CA SER A 227 5.63 -4.84 -18.77
C SER A 227 5.85 -4.35 -20.21
N SER A 228 6.55 -5.14 -21.02
CA SER A 228 6.80 -4.85 -22.43
C SER A 228 5.49 -4.76 -23.23
N ALA A 229 4.55 -5.68 -23.00
CA ALA A 229 3.25 -5.64 -23.67
C ALA A 229 2.40 -4.43 -23.26
N LEU A 230 2.46 -4.00 -21.99
CA LEU A 230 1.76 -2.80 -21.52
C LEU A 230 2.38 -1.50 -22.06
N ALA A 231 3.72 -1.46 -22.17
CA ALA A 231 4.45 -0.37 -22.80
C ALA A 231 4.08 -0.23 -24.29
N GLN A 232 4.01 -1.34 -25.04
CA GLN A 232 3.56 -1.36 -26.44
C GLN A 232 2.13 -0.82 -26.64
N LYS A 233 1.31 -0.84 -25.58
CA LYS A 233 -0.05 -0.28 -25.60
C LYS A 233 -0.13 1.15 -25.05
N HIS A 234 1.01 1.79 -24.83
CA HIS A 234 1.13 3.15 -24.32
C HIS A 234 0.42 3.37 -22.98
N LEU A 235 0.35 2.35 -22.11
CA LEU A 235 -0.33 2.42 -20.80
C LEU A 235 0.10 3.67 -20.02
N ARG A 236 1.40 3.93 -19.99
CA ARG A 236 2.02 5.06 -19.29
C ARG A 236 1.52 6.42 -19.80
N THR A 237 1.46 6.60 -21.12
CA THR A 237 0.93 7.81 -21.76
C THR A 237 -0.56 7.98 -21.45
N ILE A 238 -1.31 6.87 -21.40
CA ILE A 238 -2.73 6.89 -21.07
C ILE A 238 -2.93 7.33 -19.62
N ILE A 239 -2.19 6.75 -18.67
CA ILE A 239 -2.20 7.16 -17.24
C ILE A 239 -1.81 8.63 -17.10
N LEU A 240 -0.75 9.05 -17.78
CA LEU A 240 -0.27 10.44 -17.72
C LEU A 240 -1.35 11.42 -18.18
N ASN A 241 -1.98 11.17 -19.32
CA ASN A 241 -2.91 12.13 -19.92
C ASN A 241 -4.32 12.08 -19.30
N HIS A 242 -4.82 10.89 -18.93
CA HIS A 242 -6.20 10.72 -18.48
C HIS A 242 -6.37 10.71 -16.97
N ILE A 243 -5.30 10.43 -16.21
CA ILE A 243 -5.35 10.32 -14.75
C ILE A 243 -4.50 11.42 -14.11
N ILE A 244 -3.19 11.47 -14.42
CA ILE A 244 -2.26 12.42 -13.78
C ILE A 244 -2.54 13.86 -14.22
N ARG A 245 -2.72 14.08 -15.53
CA ARG A 245 -3.07 15.38 -16.14
C ARG A 245 -4.56 15.51 -16.42
N GLY A 246 -5.38 14.61 -15.86
CA GLY A 246 -6.83 14.65 -16.04
C GLY A 246 -7.47 15.87 -15.39
N ASN A 247 -8.67 16.21 -15.83
CA ASN A 247 -9.41 17.38 -15.31
C ASN A 247 -9.96 17.18 -13.88
N ARG A 248 -9.91 15.96 -13.33
CA ARG A 248 -10.46 15.62 -12.01
C ARG A 248 -9.31 15.41 -11.00
N PRO A 249 -9.44 15.88 -9.76
CA PRO A 249 -8.45 15.62 -8.73
C PRO A 249 -8.35 14.12 -8.42
N ILE A 250 -7.14 13.66 -8.14
CA ILE A 250 -6.86 12.26 -7.81
C ILE A 250 -7.29 12.00 -6.36
N LYS A 251 -8.21 11.05 -6.15
CA LYS A 251 -8.63 10.59 -4.82
C LYS A 251 -7.55 9.68 -4.20
N THR A 252 -7.59 9.53 -2.88
CA THR A 252 -6.65 8.72 -2.08
C THR A 252 -6.44 7.32 -2.64
N GLU A 253 -7.52 6.61 -2.96
CA GLU A 253 -7.43 5.24 -3.50
C GLU A 253 -6.71 5.19 -4.86
N MET A 254 -7.02 6.13 -5.77
CA MET A 254 -6.29 6.21 -7.04
C MET A 254 -4.81 6.54 -6.83
N ALA A 255 -4.49 7.44 -5.90
CA ALA A 255 -3.11 7.79 -5.57
C ALA A 255 -2.34 6.57 -5.02
N HIS A 256 -2.97 5.77 -4.16
CA HIS A 256 -2.43 4.50 -3.70
C HIS A 256 -2.15 3.55 -4.87
N GLN A 257 -3.11 3.35 -5.77
CA GLN A 257 -2.92 2.47 -6.93
C GLN A 257 -1.80 2.95 -7.87
N LEU A 258 -1.60 4.26 -8.02
CA LEU A 258 -0.46 4.82 -8.77
C LEU A 258 0.87 4.60 -8.05
N TYR A 259 0.91 4.72 -6.73
CA TYR A 259 2.09 4.39 -5.92
C TYR A 259 2.46 2.91 -6.08
N VAL A 260 1.49 2.01 -5.91
CA VAL A 260 1.70 0.55 -6.07
C VAL A 260 2.24 0.25 -7.47
N LEU A 261 1.63 0.83 -8.52
CA LEU A 261 2.10 0.64 -9.90
C LEU A 261 3.55 1.13 -10.09
N GLN A 262 3.90 2.28 -9.49
CA GLN A 262 5.25 2.84 -9.57
C GLN A 262 6.28 1.91 -8.91
N VAL A 263 5.99 1.41 -7.70
CA VAL A 263 6.86 0.46 -6.98
C VAL A 263 7.04 -0.82 -7.81
N LEU A 264 5.95 -1.40 -8.32
CA LEU A 264 6.02 -2.60 -9.16
C LEU A 264 6.82 -2.37 -10.44
N THR A 265 6.72 -1.19 -11.04
CA THR A 265 7.50 -0.81 -12.22
C THR A 265 8.99 -0.70 -11.89
N PHE A 266 9.35 -0.15 -10.73
CA PHE A 266 10.74 -0.08 -10.28
C PHE A 266 11.31 -1.44 -9.92
N ASN A 267 10.52 -2.35 -9.34
CA ASN A 267 10.98 -3.69 -8.98
C ASN A 267 11.32 -4.55 -10.21
N LEU A 268 10.88 -4.16 -11.41
CA LEU A 268 11.38 -4.75 -12.66
C LEU A 268 12.89 -4.55 -12.86
N LEU A 269 13.49 -3.56 -12.19
CA LEU A 269 14.94 -3.31 -12.23
C LEU A 269 15.72 -4.19 -11.26
N GLU A 270 15.06 -4.82 -10.28
CA GLU A 270 15.69 -5.58 -9.20
C GLU A 270 16.52 -6.76 -9.74
N GLU A 271 16.00 -7.48 -10.73
CA GLU A 271 16.71 -8.59 -11.37
C GLU A 271 18.08 -8.13 -11.90
N ARG A 272 18.10 -7.03 -12.65
CA ARG A 272 19.35 -6.44 -13.18
C ARG A 272 20.22 -5.83 -12.09
N MET A 273 19.61 -5.26 -11.06
CA MET A 273 20.29 -4.71 -9.89
C MET A 273 21.05 -5.78 -9.09
N MET A 274 20.50 -6.99 -9.02
CA MET A 274 21.03 -8.12 -8.27
C MET A 274 21.85 -9.10 -9.12
N THR A 275 21.82 -8.95 -10.45
CA THR A 275 22.66 -9.72 -11.37
C THR A 275 24.10 -9.21 -11.31
N LYS A 276 25.02 -10.10 -10.92
CA LYS A 276 26.46 -9.84 -10.99
C LYS A 276 26.96 -10.03 -12.42
N MET A 277 27.89 -9.18 -12.85
CA MET A 277 28.60 -9.41 -14.10
C MET A 277 29.49 -10.66 -13.98
N ASP A 278 29.55 -11.48 -15.03
CA ASP A 278 30.56 -12.54 -15.18
C ASP A 278 31.78 -11.96 -15.90
N PRO A 279 32.95 -11.84 -15.24
CA PRO A 279 34.16 -11.31 -15.86
C PRO A 279 34.74 -12.19 -16.98
N GLN A 280 34.26 -13.42 -17.15
CA GLN A 280 34.66 -14.34 -18.23
C GLN A 280 33.71 -14.31 -19.43
N ASP A 281 32.50 -13.77 -19.27
CA ASP A 281 31.52 -13.68 -20.35
C ASP A 281 31.93 -12.61 -21.36
N GLN A 282 32.25 -13.04 -22.59
CA GLN A 282 32.69 -12.14 -23.64
C GLN A 282 31.62 -11.12 -24.04
N ALA A 283 30.33 -11.52 -24.09
CA ALA A 283 29.25 -10.63 -24.51
C ALA A 283 29.05 -9.47 -23.53
N GLN A 284 29.22 -9.73 -22.22
CA GLN A 284 29.16 -8.69 -21.20
C GLN A 284 30.38 -7.76 -21.27
N ARG A 285 31.57 -8.32 -21.51
CA ARG A 285 32.81 -7.53 -21.70
C ARG A 285 32.73 -6.64 -22.94
N ASP A 286 32.07 -7.08 -24.00
CA ASP A 286 31.86 -6.30 -25.22
C ASP A 286 31.05 -5.03 -24.94
N ILE A 287 30.15 -5.03 -23.94
CA ILE A 287 29.42 -3.82 -23.53
C ILE A 287 30.38 -2.79 -22.92
N ILE A 288 31.31 -3.21 -22.06
CA ILE A 288 32.33 -2.31 -21.49
C ILE A 288 33.28 -1.81 -22.58
N PHE A 289 33.63 -2.68 -23.52
CA PHE A 289 34.42 -2.28 -24.68
C PHE A 289 33.69 -1.22 -25.51
N GLU A 290 32.39 -1.36 -25.72
CA GLU A 290 31.56 -0.38 -26.43
C GLU A 290 31.54 0.97 -25.72
N LEU A 291 31.43 1.00 -24.39
CA LEU A 291 31.54 2.24 -23.61
C LEU A 291 32.87 2.96 -23.86
N ARG A 292 33.98 2.20 -23.84
CA ARG A 292 35.31 2.73 -24.15
C ARG A 292 35.38 3.25 -25.59
N ARG A 293 34.88 2.47 -26.55
CA ARG A 293 34.89 2.81 -27.97
C ARG A 293 34.16 4.12 -28.23
N ILE A 294 32.97 4.30 -27.65
CA ILE A 294 32.19 5.54 -27.78
C ILE A 294 32.93 6.75 -27.19
N ALA A 295 33.67 6.56 -26.09
CA ALA A 295 34.38 7.65 -25.41
C ALA A 295 35.67 8.10 -26.10
N PHE A 296 36.46 7.17 -26.67
CA PHE A 296 37.83 7.44 -27.14
C PHE A 296 38.11 7.09 -28.60
N ASP A 297 37.36 6.18 -29.23
CA ASP A 297 37.65 5.66 -30.57
C ASP A 297 36.77 6.30 -31.68
N ALA A 298 36.19 7.46 -31.44
CA ALA A 298 35.51 8.21 -32.51
C ALA A 298 36.49 8.62 -33.65
N GLU A 299 37.82 8.58 -33.41
CA GLU A 299 38.84 9.06 -34.36
C GLU A 299 40.10 8.16 -34.52
N SER A 300 40.13 6.92 -34.03
CA SER A 300 41.37 6.10 -34.06
C SER A 300 41.45 5.09 -35.23
N ASP A 301 42.54 5.16 -35.99
CA ASP A 301 42.84 4.33 -37.18
C ASP A 301 43.07 2.83 -36.80
N PRO A 302 42.31 1.86 -37.35
CA PRO A 302 42.26 0.46 -36.89
C PRO A 302 43.52 -0.39 -37.16
N ASN A 303 44.59 0.17 -37.74
CA ASN A 303 45.73 -0.59 -38.28
C ASN A 303 46.92 -0.83 -37.32
N SER A 304 46.77 -0.67 -36.00
CA SER A 304 47.85 -0.96 -35.04
C SER A 304 47.97 -2.45 -34.72
N SER A 305 48.92 -3.11 -35.38
CA SER A 305 49.15 -4.57 -35.38
C SER A 305 49.77 -5.16 -34.10
N ASN A 306 50.13 -4.36 -33.09
CA ASN A 306 50.79 -4.86 -31.88
C ASN A 306 49.79 -5.06 -30.70
N VAL A 307 49.60 -6.32 -30.29
CA VAL A 307 48.63 -6.75 -29.26
C VAL A 307 48.96 -6.22 -27.87
N GLU A 308 50.25 -6.15 -27.50
CA GLU A 308 50.68 -5.68 -26.18
C GLU A 308 50.47 -4.18 -26.02
N LYS A 309 50.75 -3.41 -27.08
CA LYS A 309 50.45 -1.97 -27.13
C LYS A 309 48.95 -1.69 -27.01
N ARG A 310 48.10 -2.53 -27.63
CA ARG A 310 46.64 -2.44 -27.50
C ARG A 310 46.15 -2.72 -26.08
N LYS A 311 46.67 -3.75 -25.41
CA LYS A 311 46.29 -4.04 -24.01
C LYS A 311 46.66 -2.90 -23.06
N ALA A 312 47.87 -2.35 -23.20
CA ALA A 312 48.30 -1.20 -22.40
C ALA A 312 47.44 0.04 -22.64
N MET A 313 47.05 0.29 -23.90
CA MET A 313 46.11 1.36 -24.26
C MET A 313 44.74 1.16 -23.60
N TYR A 314 44.17 -0.05 -23.67
CA TYR A 314 42.87 -0.34 -23.04
C TYR A 314 42.91 -0.15 -21.52
N THR A 315 43.95 -0.60 -20.83
CA THR A 315 44.11 -0.37 -19.39
C THR A 315 44.19 1.12 -19.06
N ARG A 316 44.89 1.92 -19.87
CA ARG A 316 44.93 3.38 -19.70
C ARG A 316 43.54 4.00 -19.91
N ASP A 317 42.81 3.58 -20.93
CA ASP A 317 41.50 4.13 -21.25
C ASP A 317 40.46 3.75 -20.17
N TYR A 318 40.51 2.53 -19.63
CA TYR A 318 39.67 2.14 -18.48
C TYR A 318 40.04 2.90 -17.20
N LYS A 319 41.31 3.27 -17.04
CA LYS A 319 41.72 4.22 -15.99
C LYS A 319 41.13 5.60 -16.21
N MET A 320 41.19 6.12 -17.44
CA MET A 320 40.60 7.42 -17.80
C MET A 320 39.06 7.43 -17.68
N LEU A 321 38.40 6.29 -17.88
CA LEU A 321 36.97 6.12 -17.59
C LEU A 321 36.66 6.09 -16.09
N GLY A 322 37.66 6.02 -15.22
CA GLY A 322 37.47 6.05 -13.77
C GLY A 322 36.89 4.75 -13.19
N PHE A 323 37.17 3.59 -13.80
CA PHE A 323 36.93 2.29 -13.16
C PHE A 323 37.93 2.07 -12.03
N THR A 324 37.57 1.29 -11.00
CA THR A 324 38.47 0.95 -9.90
C THR A 324 39.50 -0.09 -10.35
N ASN A 325 39.04 -1.13 -11.04
CA ASN A 325 39.91 -2.12 -11.65
C ASN A 325 40.19 -1.79 -13.13
N HIS A 326 41.28 -1.07 -13.39
CA HIS A 326 41.66 -0.67 -14.75
C HIS A 326 42.10 -1.85 -15.65
N VAL A 327 42.51 -2.97 -15.06
CA VAL A 327 42.95 -4.16 -15.81
C VAL A 327 41.75 -4.98 -16.25
N ASN A 328 40.76 -5.12 -15.37
CA ASN A 328 39.51 -5.81 -15.66
C ASN A 328 38.31 -5.07 -15.02
N PRO A 329 37.71 -4.10 -15.72
CA PRO A 329 36.60 -3.30 -15.20
C PRO A 329 35.33 -4.12 -14.96
N ALA A 330 35.22 -5.34 -15.50
CA ALA A 330 34.10 -6.23 -15.23
C ALA A 330 33.97 -6.58 -13.73
N VAL A 331 35.09 -6.58 -12.99
CA VAL A 331 35.11 -6.87 -11.55
C VAL A 331 34.30 -5.84 -10.76
N ASP A 332 34.27 -4.57 -11.19
CA ASP A 332 33.53 -3.51 -10.52
C ASP A 332 32.00 -3.77 -10.52
N PHE A 333 31.49 -4.51 -11.52
CA PHE A 333 30.07 -4.88 -11.67
C PHE A 333 29.72 -6.22 -11.01
N THR A 334 30.67 -6.86 -10.33
CA THR A 334 30.39 -8.08 -9.53
C THR A 334 29.75 -7.77 -8.17
N GLN A 335 29.78 -6.50 -7.75
CA GLN A 335 29.15 -6.04 -6.52
C GLN A 335 27.67 -5.73 -6.76
N THR A 336 26.81 -6.33 -5.94
CA THR A 336 25.36 -6.11 -5.97
C THR A 336 24.87 -5.64 -4.60
N PRO A 337 24.01 -4.61 -4.54
CA PRO A 337 23.64 -3.71 -5.64
C PRO A 337 24.82 -2.81 -6.11
N PRO A 338 24.82 -2.28 -7.35
CA PRO A 338 23.76 -2.38 -8.36
C PRO A 338 24.05 -3.39 -9.50
N GLY A 339 25.16 -4.12 -9.46
CA GLY A 339 25.49 -5.13 -10.46
C GLY A 339 25.41 -4.63 -11.91
N MET A 340 24.75 -5.43 -12.75
CA MET A 340 24.59 -5.15 -14.17
C MET A 340 23.71 -3.93 -14.49
N LEU A 341 22.83 -3.49 -13.58
CA LEU A 341 21.99 -2.31 -13.80
C LEU A 341 22.82 -1.03 -14.01
N ALA A 342 23.96 -0.90 -13.32
CA ALA A 342 24.85 0.24 -13.54
C ALA A 342 25.45 0.22 -14.95
N LEU A 343 25.80 -0.95 -15.47
CA LEU A 343 26.31 -1.10 -16.83
C LEU A 343 25.24 -0.74 -17.87
N ASP A 344 24.00 -1.17 -17.64
CA ASP A 344 22.84 -0.83 -18.49
C ASP A 344 22.60 0.69 -18.52
N ASN A 345 22.68 1.37 -17.37
CA ASN A 345 22.57 2.82 -17.26
C ASN A 345 23.69 3.58 -17.98
N MET A 346 24.93 3.12 -17.83
CA MET A 346 26.09 3.71 -18.52
C MET A 346 25.96 3.55 -20.04
N LEU A 347 25.50 2.38 -20.50
CA LEU A 347 25.30 2.11 -21.92
C LEU A 347 24.16 2.96 -22.50
N TYR A 348 23.07 3.13 -21.75
CA TYR A 348 21.98 4.02 -22.11
C TYR A 348 22.46 5.45 -22.32
N LEU A 349 23.22 5.97 -21.35
CA LEU A 349 23.84 7.29 -21.43
C LEU A 349 24.76 7.42 -22.65
N ALA A 350 25.63 6.44 -22.89
CA ALA A 350 26.58 6.47 -23.99
C ALA A 350 25.91 6.41 -25.37
N LYS A 351 24.81 5.64 -25.51
CA LYS A 351 24.12 5.45 -26.80
C LYS A 351 23.10 6.54 -27.12
N LEU A 352 22.33 7.01 -26.13
CA LEU A 352 21.25 7.99 -26.37
C LEU A 352 21.66 9.43 -26.09
N HIS A 353 22.61 9.65 -25.18
CA HIS A 353 23.10 10.98 -24.80
C HIS A 353 24.62 11.09 -25.01
N GLN A 354 25.08 10.62 -26.17
CA GLN A 354 26.50 10.45 -26.52
C GLN A 354 27.34 11.71 -26.27
N ASP A 355 26.87 12.89 -26.67
CA ASP A 355 27.61 14.16 -26.46
C ASP A 355 27.83 14.48 -24.99
N THR A 356 26.84 14.17 -24.13
CA THR A 356 27.00 14.35 -22.68
C THR A 356 27.97 13.33 -22.14
N TYR A 357 27.84 12.06 -22.53
CA TYR A 357 28.72 10.98 -22.11
C TYR A 357 30.18 11.31 -22.41
N ILE A 358 30.49 11.63 -23.68
CA ILE A 358 31.84 11.99 -24.14
C ILE A 358 32.35 13.20 -23.36
N ARG A 359 31.53 14.24 -23.19
CA ARG A 359 31.90 15.42 -22.43
C ARG A 359 32.26 15.08 -20.98
N VAL A 360 31.43 14.31 -20.28
CA VAL A 360 31.67 13.92 -18.88
C VAL A 360 32.96 13.09 -18.75
N VAL A 361 33.24 12.19 -19.70
CA VAL A 361 34.46 11.37 -19.68
C VAL A 361 35.71 12.21 -20.02
N LEU A 362 35.67 13.02 -21.08
CA LEU A 362 36.83 13.79 -21.53
C LEU A 362 37.17 14.97 -20.60
N GLU A 363 36.17 15.63 -20.01
CA GLU A 363 36.40 16.70 -19.03
C GLU A 363 37.11 16.21 -17.76
N ASN A 364 36.92 14.95 -17.41
CA ASN A 364 37.52 14.36 -16.21
C ASN A 364 38.83 13.60 -16.50
N SER A 365 39.03 13.11 -17.72
CA SER A 365 40.24 12.35 -18.09
C SER A 365 41.41 13.18 -18.62
N SER A 366 41.16 14.44 -19.00
CA SER A 366 42.19 15.38 -19.48
C SER A 366 42.86 16.20 -18.37
N ARG A 367 42.41 16.03 -17.12
CA ARG A 367 42.94 16.74 -15.95
C ARG A 367 44.05 15.91 -15.31
N GLU A 368 45.29 16.40 -15.34
CA GLU A 368 46.40 15.80 -14.59
C GLU A 368 46.36 16.14 -13.08
N ASP A 369 45.29 16.80 -12.62
CA ASP A 369 45.11 17.20 -11.23
C ASP A 369 44.34 16.15 -10.40
N LYS A 370 44.42 16.26 -9.07
CA LYS A 370 43.74 15.34 -8.13
C LYS A 370 42.21 15.48 -8.13
N HIS A 371 41.63 16.26 -9.05
CA HIS A 371 40.21 16.64 -9.07
C HIS A 371 39.42 15.93 -10.17
N GLU A 372 39.96 14.88 -10.79
CA GLU A 372 39.22 14.03 -11.72
C GLU A 372 38.05 13.30 -11.04
N CYS A 373 36.85 13.41 -11.60
CA CYS A 373 35.70 12.63 -11.15
C CYS A 373 35.70 11.26 -11.84
N PRO A 374 35.83 10.14 -11.10
CA PRO A 374 35.95 8.82 -11.71
C PRO A 374 34.58 8.36 -12.23
N PHE A 375 34.35 8.45 -13.55
CA PHE A 375 33.04 8.18 -14.15
C PHE A 375 32.51 6.77 -13.86
N GLY A 376 33.33 5.72 -14.00
CA GLY A 376 32.93 4.34 -13.73
C GLY A 376 32.48 4.12 -12.29
N ARG A 377 33.35 4.46 -11.33
CA ARG A 377 33.04 4.38 -9.90
C ARG A 377 31.81 5.22 -9.51
N SER A 378 31.72 6.46 -10.02
CA SER A 378 30.60 7.37 -9.76
C SER A 378 29.29 6.82 -10.31
N SER A 379 29.31 6.22 -11.50
CA SER A 379 28.10 5.68 -12.14
C SER A 379 27.54 4.46 -11.39
N ILE A 380 28.42 3.59 -10.90
CA ILE A 380 28.05 2.43 -10.08
C ILE A 380 27.47 2.91 -8.74
N GLU A 381 28.16 3.80 -8.04
CA GLU A 381 27.68 4.31 -6.74
C GLU A 381 26.38 5.10 -6.89
N LEU A 382 26.25 5.91 -7.94
CA LEU A 382 25.03 6.66 -8.22
C LEU A 382 23.87 5.72 -8.48
N THR A 383 24.06 4.68 -9.32
CA THR A 383 22.98 3.71 -9.59
C THR A 383 22.50 3.06 -8.29
N ARG A 384 23.42 2.63 -7.41
CA ARG A 384 23.08 2.08 -6.08
C ARG A 384 22.25 3.07 -5.26
N MET A 385 22.70 4.32 -5.17
CA MET A 385 22.01 5.38 -4.44
C MET A 385 20.60 5.64 -4.98
N LEU A 386 20.41 5.66 -6.31
CA LEU A 386 19.09 5.87 -6.91
C LEU A 386 18.15 4.70 -6.59
N CYS A 387 18.66 3.46 -6.62
CA CYS A 387 17.90 2.29 -6.20
C CYS A 387 17.45 2.38 -4.73
N GLU A 388 18.33 2.82 -3.83
CA GLU A 388 17.99 3.01 -2.41
C GLU A 388 16.97 4.13 -2.21
N ILE A 389 17.13 5.28 -2.87
CA ILE A 389 16.19 6.41 -2.77
C ILE A 389 14.80 6.01 -3.27
N LEU A 390 14.74 5.21 -4.34
CA LEU A 390 13.48 4.76 -4.95
C LEU A 390 12.95 3.45 -4.36
N GLN A 391 13.66 2.85 -3.40
CA GLN A 391 13.29 1.60 -2.74
C GLN A 391 13.05 0.45 -3.74
N VAL A 392 13.95 0.31 -4.72
CA VAL A 392 13.87 -0.75 -5.74
C VAL A 392 14.03 -2.13 -5.06
N GLY A 393 13.06 -3.01 -5.28
CA GLY A 393 13.00 -4.36 -4.71
C GLY A 393 12.08 -4.48 -3.48
N GLU A 394 11.62 -3.36 -2.92
CA GLU A 394 10.70 -3.37 -1.78
C GLU A 394 9.25 -3.60 -2.24
N LEU A 395 8.45 -4.30 -1.43
CA LEU A 395 7.03 -4.51 -1.73
C LEU A 395 6.21 -3.22 -1.46
N PRO A 396 5.12 -2.98 -2.20
CA PRO A 396 4.26 -1.82 -1.97
C PRO A 396 3.61 -1.83 -0.57
N ASN A 397 3.61 -0.70 0.11
CA ASN A 397 2.96 -0.52 1.42
C ASN A 397 1.48 -0.12 1.27
N GLU A 398 0.56 -0.84 1.94
CA GLU A 398 -0.90 -0.63 1.85
C GLU A 398 -1.38 0.77 2.31
N GLY A 399 -0.59 1.49 3.12
CA GLY A 399 -0.94 2.82 3.62
C GLY A 399 -0.30 4.00 2.87
N CYS A 400 0.54 3.74 1.87
CA CYS A 400 1.28 4.79 1.17
C CYS A 400 0.52 5.28 -0.07
N ASN A 401 0.40 6.59 -0.20
CA ASN A 401 -0.30 7.26 -1.31
C ASN A 401 0.63 8.19 -2.10
N GLU A 402 1.93 8.13 -1.83
CA GLU A 402 2.92 9.02 -2.41
C GLU A 402 3.58 8.41 -3.64
N TYR A 403 3.35 9.02 -4.80
CA TYR A 403 4.04 8.67 -6.03
C TYR A 403 4.71 9.91 -6.66
N HIS A 404 5.60 9.69 -7.63
CA HIS A 404 6.39 10.72 -8.29
C HIS A 404 5.96 10.86 -9.77
N PRO A 405 5.14 11.87 -10.11
CA PRO A 405 4.54 11.98 -11.44
C PRO A 405 5.54 12.05 -12.60
N MET A 406 6.75 12.57 -12.37
CA MET A 406 7.81 12.59 -13.38
C MET A 406 8.18 11.20 -13.91
N PHE A 407 8.08 10.16 -13.09
CA PHE A 407 8.26 8.78 -13.54
C PHE A 407 6.99 8.23 -14.19
N PHE A 408 6.16 9.06 -14.79
CA PHE A 408 5.15 8.67 -15.78
C PHE A 408 5.35 9.43 -17.11
N THR A 409 6.34 10.31 -17.24
CA THR A 409 6.52 11.15 -18.42
C THR A 409 7.41 10.55 -19.51
N HIS A 410 8.14 9.48 -19.23
CA HIS A 410 9.08 8.86 -20.19
C HIS A 410 9.16 7.35 -20.02
N GLU A 411 9.20 6.54 -21.08
CA GLU A 411 9.20 5.06 -20.96
C GLU A 411 10.41 4.54 -20.17
N ARG A 412 11.59 5.08 -20.45
CA ARG A 412 12.85 4.79 -19.74
C ARG A 412 13.16 5.88 -18.71
N ALA A 413 12.21 6.15 -17.81
CA ALA A 413 12.34 7.30 -16.90
C ALA A 413 13.41 7.10 -15.83
N PHE A 414 13.72 5.86 -15.45
CA PHE A 414 14.81 5.60 -14.50
C PHE A 414 16.16 5.94 -15.12
N GLU A 415 16.38 5.60 -16.39
CA GLU A 415 17.62 5.88 -17.10
C GLU A 415 17.77 7.38 -17.40
N GLU A 416 16.68 8.06 -17.77
CA GLU A 416 16.68 9.52 -17.90
C GLU A 416 16.94 10.22 -16.55
N PHE A 417 16.40 9.66 -15.46
CA PHE A 417 16.68 10.14 -14.11
C PHE A 417 18.15 9.94 -13.74
N PHE A 418 18.76 8.79 -14.05
CA PHE A 418 20.19 8.56 -13.93
C PHE A 418 21.01 9.56 -14.75
N TYR A 419 20.63 9.81 -16.00
CA TYR A 419 21.26 10.80 -16.88
C TYR A 419 21.27 12.21 -16.26
N ILE A 420 20.15 12.65 -15.67
CA ILE A 420 20.10 13.94 -14.98
C ILE A 420 20.99 13.94 -13.73
N CYS A 421 20.96 12.85 -12.96
CA CYS A 421 21.71 12.75 -11.70
C CYS A 421 23.24 12.63 -11.92
N ILE A 422 23.72 12.02 -13.00
CA ILE A 422 25.16 11.96 -13.30
C ILE A 422 25.70 13.33 -13.72
N GLN A 423 24.89 14.14 -14.44
CA GLN A 423 25.22 15.54 -14.70
C GLN A 423 25.29 16.36 -13.42
N LEU A 424 24.33 16.16 -12.51
CA LEU A 424 24.33 16.79 -11.18
C LEU A 424 25.59 16.40 -10.40
N LEU A 425 25.93 15.12 -10.34
CA LEU A 425 27.10 14.62 -9.64
C LEU A 425 28.38 15.30 -10.13
N ASN A 426 28.58 15.36 -11.46
CA ASN A 426 29.76 16.01 -12.03
C ASN A 426 29.78 17.53 -11.74
N LYS A 427 28.61 18.19 -11.73
CA LYS A 427 28.49 19.60 -11.32
C LYS A 427 28.89 19.79 -9.85
N THR A 428 28.28 19.03 -8.93
CA THR A 428 28.53 19.11 -7.48
C THR A 428 29.99 18.78 -7.15
N TRP A 429 30.58 17.78 -7.80
CA TRP A 429 32.00 17.45 -7.68
C TRP A 429 32.91 18.67 -7.95
N LYS A 430 32.64 19.37 -9.05
CA LYS A 430 33.38 20.59 -9.45
C LYS A 430 33.13 21.75 -8.49
N GLU A 431 31.89 21.96 -8.05
CA GLU A 431 31.53 23.00 -7.07
C GLU A 431 32.25 22.80 -5.73
N MET A 432 32.40 21.54 -5.31
CA MET A 432 33.12 21.17 -4.09
C MET A 432 34.65 21.21 -4.24
N ARG A 433 35.17 21.35 -5.47
CA ARG A 433 36.59 21.13 -5.80
C ARG A 433 37.11 19.81 -5.20
N ALA A 434 36.28 18.77 -5.30
CA ALA A 434 36.51 17.51 -4.63
C ALA A 434 37.72 16.75 -5.19
N THR A 435 38.29 15.89 -4.36
CA THR A 435 39.30 14.90 -4.76
C THR A 435 38.74 13.48 -4.54
N SER A 436 39.47 12.45 -4.96
CA SER A 436 39.05 11.05 -4.74
C SER A 436 38.78 10.69 -3.27
N GLU A 437 39.39 11.41 -2.31
CA GLU A 437 39.17 11.25 -0.87
C GLU A 437 37.81 11.80 -0.40
N ASP A 438 37.28 12.81 -1.09
CA ASP A 438 36.00 13.44 -0.78
C ASP A 438 34.80 12.73 -1.43
N PHE A 439 35.06 11.66 -2.18
CA PHE A 439 34.04 10.96 -2.98
C PHE A 439 32.76 10.66 -2.20
N ASN A 440 32.88 10.07 -1.00
CA ASN A 440 31.72 9.73 -0.16
C ASN A 440 30.95 10.99 0.28
N LYS A 441 31.63 12.10 0.56
CA LYS A 441 31.00 13.36 0.95
C LYS A 441 30.23 13.97 -0.22
N VAL A 442 30.81 13.94 -1.43
CA VAL A 442 30.12 14.40 -2.65
C VAL A 442 28.86 13.57 -2.87
N MET A 443 28.94 12.25 -2.75
CA MET A 443 27.78 11.37 -2.87
C MET A 443 26.69 11.69 -1.84
N GLN A 444 27.04 12.00 -0.60
CA GLN A 444 26.06 12.44 0.40
C GLN A 444 25.38 13.76 0.03
N VAL A 445 26.12 14.74 -0.48
CA VAL A 445 25.53 16.01 -0.96
C VAL A 445 24.59 15.76 -2.14
N VAL A 446 25.01 14.93 -3.10
CA VAL A 446 24.19 14.55 -4.27
C VAL A 446 22.91 13.84 -3.84
N ARG A 447 22.99 12.92 -2.87
CA ARG A 447 21.82 12.26 -2.27
C ARG A 447 20.84 13.28 -1.71
N GLU A 448 21.33 14.23 -0.90
CA GLU A 448 20.49 15.28 -0.30
C GLU A 448 19.85 16.19 -1.37
N GLN A 449 20.59 16.58 -2.41
CA GLN A 449 20.07 17.35 -3.54
C GLN A 449 18.92 16.59 -4.23
N ILE A 450 19.09 15.29 -4.48
CA ILE A 450 18.08 14.44 -5.13
C ILE A 450 16.85 14.29 -4.23
N THR A 451 17.04 13.89 -2.97
CA THR A 451 15.94 13.63 -2.03
C THR A 451 15.11 14.89 -1.78
N ARG A 452 15.74 16.05 -1.50
CA ARG A 452 15.01 17.33 -1.35
C ARG A 452 14.23 17.71 -2.60
N THR A 453 14.79 17.45 -3.79
CA THR A 453 14.09 17.76 -5.05
C THR A 453 12.88 16.84 -5.26
N LEU A 454 13.01 15.54 -4.93
CA LEU A 454 11.92 14.57 -5.02
C LEU A 454 10.77 14.89 -4.05
N SER A 455 11.08 15.37 -2.83
CA SER A 455 10.07 15.81 -1.85
C SER A 455 9.19 16.94 -2.39
N ALA A 456 9.71 17.76 -3.30
CA ALA A 456 8.96 18.82 -3.96
C ALA A 456 8.10 18.33 -5.17
N LYS A 457 7.93 17.01 -5.33
CA LYS A 457 7.07 16.30 -6.30
C LYS A 457 7.01 16.95 -7.69
N PRO A 458 8.12 17.01 -8.44
CA PRO A 458 8.12 17.55 -9.78
C PRO A 458 7.25 16.69 -10.74
N ASN A 459 6.56 17.38 -11.64
CA ASN A 459 5.62 16.80 -12.60
C ASN A 459 6.27 16.31 -13.90
N SER A 460 7.54 16.65 -14.11
CA SER A 460 8.34 16.21 -15.26
C SER A 460 9.82 16.13 -14.92
N LEU A 461 10.56 15.36 -15.72
CA LEU A 461 12.01 15.25 -15.63
C LEU A 461 12.72 16.61 -15.89
N ASP A 462 12.17 17.45 -16.76
CA ASP A 462 12.68 18.81 -16.99
C ASP A 462 12.48 19.72 -15.76
N GLN A 463 11.33 19.61 -15.09
CA GLN A 463 11.09 20.36 -13.85
C GLN A 463 12.03 19.89 -12.74
N PHE A 464 12.26 18.57 -12.63
CA PHE A 464 13.24 17.99 -11.72
C PHE A 464 14.65 18.55 -12.01
N LYS A 465 15.08 18.54 -13.28
CA LYS A 465 16.36 19.11 -13.73
C LYS A 465 16.48 20.60 -13.42
N SER A 466 15.42 21.38 -13.62
CA SER A 466 15.39 22.81 -13.31
C SER A 466 15.54 23.07 -11.81
N LYS A 467 14.79 22.36 -10.97
CA LYS A 467 14.91 22.46 -9.50
C LYS A 467 16.31 22.09 -9.00
N LEU A 468 16.91 21.02 -9.54
CA LEU A 468 18.28 20.64 -9.22
C LEU A 468 19.31 21.72 -9.59
N ARG A 469 19.09 22.49 -10.66
CA ARG A 469 20.00 23.59 -11.01
C ARG A 469 20.02 24.67 -9.95
N CYS A 470 18.90 24.92 -9.27
CA CYS A 470 18.76 25.89 -8.19
C CYS A 470 19.38 25.42 -6.86
N LEU A 471 19.47 24.10 -6.64
CA LEU A 471 20.07 23.50 -5.44
C LEU A 471 21.55 23.22 -5.64
N SER A 472 22.37 24.27 -5.81
CA SER A 472 23.84 24.14 -5.86
C SER A 472 24.42 23.67 -4.51
N TYR A 473 25.69 23.27 -4.50
CA TYR A 473 26.41 22.94 -3.27
C TYR A 473 26.36 24.09 -2.24
N SER A 474 26.54 25.34 -2.69
CA SER A 474 26.45 26.53 -1.82
C SER A 474 25.06 26.67 -1.18
N GLU A 475 24.00 26.38 -1.94
CA GLU A 475 22.64 26.42 -1.42
C GLU A 475 22.39 25.31 -0.41
N ILE A 476 22.89 24.10 -0.66
CA ILE A 476 22.84 23.00 0.32
C ILE A 476 23.58 23.38 1.60
N LEU A 477 24.75 24.01 1.52
CA LEU A 477 25.45 24.51 2.70
C LEU A 477 24.64 25.56 3.45
N ARG A 478 24.01 26.50 2.74
CA ARG A 478 23.14 27.52 3.34
C ARG A 478 21.95 26.90 4.08
N LEU A 479 21.30 25.91 3.46
CA LEU A 479 20.19 25.17 4.07
C LEU A 479 20.65 24.40 5.31
N ARG A 480 21.76 23.66 5.23
CA ARG A 480 22.35 22.96 6.38
C ARG A 480 22.73 23.92 7.50
N GLN A 481 23.28 25.08 7.17
CA GLN A 481 23.63 26.10 8.16
C GLN A 481 22.38 26.68 8.82
N SER A 482 21.34 26.98 8.05
CA SER A 482 20.04 27.40 8.60
C SER A 482 19.44 26.35 9.53
N GLU A 483 19.46 25.08 9.12
CA GLU A 483 18.99 23.94 9.92
C GLU A 483 19.82 23.74 11.19
N ARG A 484 21.15 23.91 11.12
CA ARG A 484 22.05 23.83 12.29
C ARG A 484 21.90 25.02 13.23
N MET A 485 21.81 26.25 12.73
CA MET A 485 21.57 27.41 13.60
C MET A 485 20.24 27.25 14.32
N SER A 486 19.21 26.78 13.60
CA SER A 486 17.95 26.41 14.22
C SER A 486 18.11 25.30 15.27
N GLN A 487 18.90 24.24 15.00
CA GLN A 487 19.14 23.15 15.95
C GLN A 487 20.04 23.50 17.14
N ASP A 488 21.08 24.30 16.97
CA ASP A 488 22.01 24.71 18.03
C ASP A 488 21.29 25.65 19.02
N ASP A 489 20.39 26.51 18.53
CA ASP A 489 19.47 27.25 19.39
C ASP A 489 18.64 26.26 20.24
N PHE A 490 18.13 25.18 19.64
CA PHE A 490 17.38 24.12 20.35
C PHE A 490 18.18 23.27 21.36
N GLN A 491 19.52 23.38 21.40
CA GLN A 491 20.39 22.61 22.30
C GLN A 491 20.94 23.44 23.47
N SER A 492 20.64 24.74 23.54
CA SER A 492 21.04 25.57 24.67
C SER A 492 20.39 25.10 25.99
N PRO A 493 21.07 25.18 27.16
CA PRO A 493 20.51 24.69 28.43
C PRO A 493 19.10 25.22 28.75
N PRO A 494 18.79 26.53 28.59
CA PRO A 494 17.44 27.03 28.84
C PRO A 494 16.37 26.43 27.91
N ILE A 495 16.74 26.15 26.65
CA ILE A 495 15.83 25.56 25.67
C ILE A 495 15.63 24.07 25.91
N VAL A 496 16.67 23.35 26.36
CA VAL A 496 16.55 21.96 26.81
C VAL A 496 15.67 21.86 28.05
N GLU A 497 15.85 22.73 29.05
CA GLU A 497 14.98 22.79 30.23
C GLU A 497 13.52 23.08 29.85
N LEU A 498 13.29 24.00 28.91
CA LEU A 498 11.95 24.30 28.41
C LEU A 498 11.36 23.08 27.68
N ARG A 499 12.15 22.41 26.85
CA ARG A 499 11.75 21.19 26.14
C ARG A 499 11.32 20.09 27.12
N GLU A 500 12.09 19.85 28.17
CA GLU A 500 11.76 18.86 29.21
C GLU A 500 10.49 19.21 29.98
N LYS A 501 10.21 20.51 30.19
CA LYS A 501 8.96 20.98 30.84
C LYS A 501 7.73 20.85 29.94
N ILE A 502 7.88 21.05 28.63
CA ILE A 502 6.77 20.99 27.65
C ILE A 502 6.49 19.54 27.22
N GLN A 503 7.51 18.68 27.18
CA GLN A 503 7.38 17.30 26.71
C GLN A 503 6.21 16.51 27.35
N PRO A 504 5.97 16.57 28.68
CA PRO A 504 4.81 15.90 29.30
C PRO A 504 3.46 16.41 28.79
N GLU A 505 3.33 17.71 28.52
CA GLU A 505 2.10 18.32 27.98
C GLU A 505 1.82 17.79 26.57
N ILE A 506 2.84 17.76 25.71
CA ILE A 506 2.73 17.21 24.35
C ILE A 506 2.43 15.71 24.38
N MET A 507 3.04 14.96 25.30
CA MET A 507 2.74 13.54 25.47
C MET A 507 1.30 13.30 25.92
N GLU A 508 0.75 14.16 26.79
CA GLU A 508 -0.66 14.08 27.19
C GLU A 508 -1.59 14.43 26.01
N LEU A 509 -1.21 15.37 25.15
CA LEU A 509 -1.96 15.66 23.92
C LEU A 509 -1.98 14.46 22.96
N ILE A 510 -0.82 13.82 22.74
CA ILE A 510 -0.74 12.60 21.92
C ILE A 510 -1.61 11.51 22.55
N LYS A 511 -1.54 11.32 23.86
CA LYS A 511 -2.37 10.36 24.59
C LYS A 511 -3.86 10.65 24.41
N GLN A 512 -4.30 11.91 24.51
CA GLN A 512 -5.69 12.28 24.23
C GLN A 512 -6.09 11.94 22.80
N GLN A 513 -5.22 12.19 21.82
CA GLN A 513 -5.46 11.81 20.43
C GLN A 513 -5.60 10.28 20.28
N ARG A 514 -4.73 9.48 20.91
CA ARG A 514 -4.84 8.01 20.89
C ARG A 514 -6.16 7.54 21.51
N LEU A 515 -6.54 8.08 22.65
CA LEU A 515 -7.80 7.76 23.31
C LEU A 515 -9.02 8.14 22.46
N ASN A 516 -8.99 9.30 21.79
CA ASN A 516 -10.02 9.71 20.85
C ASN A 516 -10.12 8.74 19.66
N ARG A 517 -8.99 8.29 19.10
CA ARG A 517 -8.97 7.27 18.05
C ARG A 517 -9.52 5.92 18.52
N LEU A 518 -9.22 5.51 19.74
CA LEU A 518 -9.87 4.33 20.33
C LEU A 518 -11.37 4.53 20.50
N CYS A 519 -11.82 5.73 20.88
CA CYS A 519 -13.22 6.08 21.01
C CYS A 519 -13.96 6.08 19.67
N GLU A 520 -13.31 6.53 18.58
CA GLU A 520 -13.82 6.41 17.22
C GLU A 520 -13.98 4.92 16.88
N GLY A 521 -12.92 4.13 17.06
CA GLY A 521 -12.91 2.69 16.88
C GLY A 521 -12.40 2.23 15.51
N THR A 522 -12.06 0.95 15.41
CA THR A 522 -11.44 0.36 14.21
C THR A 522 -12.06 -1.00 13.89
N SER A 523 -12.17 -1.28 12.59
CA SER A 523 -12.54 -2.61 12.07
C SER A 523 -11.32 -3.51 11.98
N PHE A 524 -11.44 -4.71 12.53
CA PHE A 524 -10.40 -5.74 12.57
C PHE A 524 -10.86 -6.98 11.82
N ARG A 525 -9.92 -7.71 11.23
CA ARG A 525 -10.20 -9.00 10.58
C ARG A 525 -10.27 -10.11 11.62
N LYS A 526 -11.29 -10.97 11.55
CA LYS A 526 -11.43 -12.10 12.49
C LYS A 526 -10.43 -13.22 12.17
N VAL A 527 -9.74 -13.72 13.20
CA VAL A 527 -8.78 -14.84 13.09
C VAL A 527 -9.55 -16.17 13.03
N SER A 528 -10.21 -16.45 11.90
CA SER A 528 -10.95 -17.71 11.70
C SER A 528 -10.23 -18.64 10.73
N ARG A 529 -10.19 -19.95 11.06
CA ARG A 529 -9.76 -21.01 10.12
C ARG A 529 -10.75 -21.24 8.96
N ARG A 530 -11.93 -20.62 9.00
CA ARG A 530 -12.95 -20.65 7.93
C ARG A 530 -13.03 -19.26 7.29
N ARG A 531 -12.73 -19.22 5.99
CA ARG A 531 -12.51 -18.04 5.14
C ARG A 531 -13.79 -17.24 4.82
N GLN A 532 -14.49 -16.75 5.84
CA GLN A 532 -15.41 -15.62 5.67
C GLN A 532 -14.70 -14.40 6.25
N ASP A 533 -14.53 -13.35 5.46
CA ASP A 533 -13.96 -12.06 5.90
C ASP A 533 -14.97 -11.33 6.79
N LYS A 534 -15.30 -11.95 7.94
CA LYS A 534 -16.04 -11.30 9.01
C LYS A 534 -15.10 -10.29 9.65
N PHE A 535 -15.44 -9.03 9.50
CA PHE A 535 -14.83 -7.96 10.26
C PHE A 535 -15.51 -7.91 11.63
N TRP A 536 -14.78 -7.46 12.61
CA TRP A 536 -15.34 -7.12 13.90
C TRP A 536 -14.85 -5.74 14.27
N TYR A 537 -15.69 -4.96 14.90
CA TYR A 537 -15.37 -3.60 15.29
C TYR A 537 -15.03 -3.57 16.76
N CYS A 538 -14.05 -2.77 17.13
CA CYS A 538 -13.80 -2.44 18.52
C CYS A 538 -13.70 -0.93 18.68
N ARG A 539 -14.37 -0.39 19.69
CA ARG A 539 -14.26 1.02 20.09
C ARG A 539 -14.33 1.16 21.61
N LEU A 540 -13.68 2.19 22.12
CA LEU A 540 -13.70 2.57 23.51
C LEU A 540 -14.93 3.46 23.80
N SER A 541 -15.51 3.33 24.98
CA SER A 541 -16.54 4.24 25.45
C SER A 541 -15.96 5.64 25.69
N LEU A 542 -16.74 6.70 25.49
CA LEU A 542 -16.28 8.10 25.65
C LEU A 542 -15.77 8.44 27.07
N ASN A 543 -16.13 7.63 28.07
CA ASN A 543 -15.63 7.76 29.44
C ASN A 543 -14.34 6.95 29.70
N HIS A 544 -13.81 6.28 28.68
CA HIS A 544 -12.61 5.43 28.71
C HIS A 544 -12.67 4.23 29.65
N LYS A 545 -13.87 3.76 30.01
CA LYS A 545 -14.06 2.68 31.00
C LYS A 545 -14.43 1.32 30.41
N VAL A 546 -14.91 1.26 29.18
CA VAL A 546 -15.42 0.03 28.57
C VAL A 546 -15.00 -0.06 27.11
N LEU A 547 -14.37 -1.15 26.71
CA LEU A 547 -14.19 -1.52 25.31
C LEU A 547 -15.46 -2.23 24.83
N HIS A 548 -16.08 -1.68 23.80
CA HIS A 548 -17.22 -2.26 23.11
C HIS A 548 -16.72 -2.94 21.85
N TYR A 549 -17.17 -4.17 21.61
CA TYR A 549 -16.83 -4.87 20.40
C TYR A 549 -17.97 -5.75 19.89
N GLY A 550 -17.91 -6.11 18.62
CA GLY A 550 -18.92 -6.95 17.99
C GLY A 550 -18.55 -7.28 16.56
N ASP A 551 -19.10 -8.38 16.05
CA ASP A 551 -18.98 -8.74 14.66
C ASP A 551 -19.78 -7.74 13.79
N LEU A 552 -19.24 -7.44 12.60
CA LEU A 552 -19.87 -6.64 11.57
C LEU A 552 -20.08 -7.49 10.31
N ASP A 553 -21.25 -7.35 9.70
CA ASP A 553 -21.58 -8.04 8.44
C ASP A 553 -20.98 -7.32 7.20
N GLU A 554 -20.71 -6.01 7.28
CA GLU A 554 -20.06 -5.20 6.23
C GLU A 554 -19.07 -4.19 6.83
N ASN A 555 -18.06 -3.73 6.04
CA ASN A 555 -17.14 -2.68 6.48
C ASN A 555 -17.88 -1.32 6.49
N PRO A 556 -18.12 -0.71 7.67
CA PRO A 556 -19.01 0.43 7.77
C PRO A 556 -18.33 1.68 7.23
N GLN A 557 -19.01 2.39 6.32
CA GLN A 557 -18.63 3.73 5.92
C GLN A 557 -19.13 4.74 6.98
N GLY A 558 -18.46 4.81 8.12
CA GLY A 558 -18.75 5.78 9.19
C GLY A 558 -18.63 5.23 10.61
N GLU A 559 -18.99 6.05 11.60
CA GLU A 559 -18.96 5.65 13.02
C GLU A 559 -20.02 4.58 13.33
N VAL A 560 -19.58 3.49 13.95
CA VAL A 560 -20.45 2.39 14.38
C VAL A 560 -21.08 2.72 15.74
N ALA A 561 -22.40 2.77 15.82
CA ALA A 561 -23.11 3.08 17.06
C ALA A 561 -22.86 2.02 18.15
N PHE A 562 -22.68 2.45 19.40
CA PHE A 562 -22.41 1.56 20.56
C PHE A 562 -23.44 0.44 20.72
N GLU A 563 -24.69 0.66 20.32
CA GLU A 563 -25.81 -0.28 20.44
C GLU A 563 -25.67 -1.51 19.53
N SER A 564 -24.92 -1.37 18.43
CA SER A 564 -24.64 -2.47 17.51
C SER A 564 -23.57 -3.44 18.05
N LEU A 565 -22.70 -2.96 18.97
CA LEU A 565 -21.61 -3.72 19.57
C LEU A 565 -22.13 -4.49 20.80
N GLN A 566 -22.18 -5.81 20.65
CA GLN A 566 -22.88 -6.69 21.59
C GLN A 566 -22.06 -6.98 22.84
N GLU A 567 -20.74 -7.04 22.69
CA GLU A 567 -19.80 -7.47 23.71
C GLU A 567 -19.08 -6.29 24.36
N LYS A 568 -18.71 -6.47 25.63
CA LYS A 568 -18.13 -5.40 26.46
C LYS A 568 -17.04 -5.93 27.39
N ILE A 569 -15.88 -5.28 27.38
CA ILE A 569 -14.80 -5.51 28.34
C ILE A 569 -14.61 -4.25 29.18
N PRO A 570 -14.89 -4.28 30.50
CA PRO A 570 -14.48 -3.20 31.38
C PRO A 570 -12.96 -3.03 31.33
N VAL A 571 -12.48 -1.81 31.11
CA VAL A 571 -11.04 -1.51 31.03
C VAL A 571 -10.31 -1.91 32.33
N ALA A 572 -10.99 -1.80 33.48
CA ALA A 572 -10.47 -2.26 34.77
C ALA A 572 -10.16 -3.77 34.84
N ASN A 573 -10.76 -4.59 33.95
CA ASN A 573 -10.51 -6.03 33.88
C ASN A 573 -9.31 -6.37 32.98
N ILE A 574 -8.78 -5.41 32.22
CA ILE A 574 -7.63 -5.65 31.34
C ILE A 574 -6.36 -5.77 32.20
N LYS A 575 -5.69 -6.92 32.11
CA LYS A 575 -4.45 -7.22 32.85
C LYS A 575 -3.21 -6.80 32.07
N ALA A 576 -3.19 -7.10 30.78
CA ALA A 576 -2.05 -6.79 29.92
C ALA A 576 -2.45 -6.77 28.44
N VAL A 577 -1.61 -6.09 27.65
CA VAL A 577 -1.60 -6.17 26.20
C VAL A 577 -0.31 -6.87 25.79
N VAL A 578 -0.41 -7.90 24.97
CA VAL A 578 0.73 -8.64 24.42
C VAL A 578 0.76 -8.49 22.91
N THR A 579 1.93 -8.62 22.30
CA THR A 579 2.14 -8.39 20.86
C THR A 579 2.91 -9.54 20.21
N GLY A 580 2.71 -9.69 18.89
CA GLY A 580 3.36 -10.68 18.04
C GLY A 580 3.35 -12.11 18.57
N LYS A 581 4.53 -12.68 18.77
CA LYS A 581 4.71 -14.09 19.19
C LYS A 581 4.12 -14.40 20.56
N ASP A 582 3.95 -13.40 21.41
CA ASP A 582 3.45 -13.58 22.78
C ASP A 582 1.92 -13.71 22.81
N CYS A 583 1.24 -13.33 21.72
CA CYS A 583 -0.20 -13.49 21.53
C CYS A 583 -0.62 -14.97 21.51
N PRO A 584 -1.67 -15.37 22.26
CA PRO A 584 -2.11 -16.77 22.33
C PRO A 584 -2.42 -17.39 20.96
N HIS A 585 -3.02 -16.62 20.06
CA HIS A 585 -3.39 -17.04 18.70
C HIS A 585 -2.21 -17.17 17.73
N MET A 586 -0.98 -16.81 18.14
CA MET A 586 0.24 -16.88 17.31
C MET A 586 1.22 -17.98 17.77
N ARG A 587 0.91 -18.72 18.85
CA ARG A 587 1.82 -19.74 19.45
C ARG A 587 1.82 -21.11 18.73
N GLU A 588 0.94 -21.37 17.77
CA GLU A 588 0.87 -22.66 17.08
C GLU A 588 2.03 -22.88 16.07
N LYS A 589 2.71 -24.04 16.18
CA LYS A 589 3.90 -24.41 15.38
C LYS A 589 3.69 -24.44 13.86
N SER A 590 2.46 -24.50 13.36
CA SER A 590 2.13 -24.50 11.92
C SER A 590 2.00 -23.11 11.30
N ALA A 591 1.76 -22.06 12.09
CA ALA A 591 1.61 -20.68 11.60
C ALA A 591 2.97 -19.95 11.42
N MET A 592 4.01 -20.40 12.13
CA MET A 592 5.34 -19.78 12.14
C MET A 592 6.10 -19.81 10.80
N LYS A 593 5.68 -20.63 9.83
CA LYS A 593 6.40 -20.77 8.55
C LYS A 593 5.87 -19.91 7.41
N GLN A 594 4.74 -19.22 7.55
CA GLN A 594 4.08 -18.63 6.39
C GLN A 594 3.69 -17.16 6.42
N ASN A 595 3.75 -16.40 7.52
CA ASN A 595 3.47 -14.94 7.44
C ASN A 595 4.16 -14.14 8.55
N LYS A 596 5.39 -13.67 8.29
CA LYS A 596 6.13 -12.77 9.19
C LYS A 596 5.39 -11.45 9.42
N GLU A 597 4.73 -10.92 8.38
CA GLU A 597 4.01 -9.65 8.39
C GLU A 597 2.80 -9.65 9.34
N VAL A 598 2.02 -10.75 9.35
CA VAL A 598 0.86 -10.88 10.26
C VAL A 598 1.29 -10.88 11.71
N LEU A 599 2.47 -11.44 12.00
CA LEU A 599 3.02 -11.50 13.35
C LEU A 599 3.46 -10.12 13.86
N GLU A 600 3.88 -9.22 12.97
CA GLU A 600 4.23 -7.84 13.32
C GLU A 600 2.99 -6.97 13.58
N LEU A 601 1.81 -7.37 13.10
CA LEU A 601 0.53 -6.66 13.27
C LEU A 601 -0.38 -7.26 14.35
N ALA A 602 0.01 -8.39 14.94
CA ALA A 602 -0.80 -9.10 15.93
C ALA A 602 -0.62 -8.52 17.34
N PHE A 603 -1.74 -8.31 18.04
CA PHE A 603 -1.75 -7.97 19.47
C PHE A 603 -2.94 -8.61 20.18
N SER A 604 -2.92 -8.71 21.50
CA SER A 604 -4.02 -9.31 22.26
C SER A 604 -4.21 -8.64 23.60
N VAL A 605 -5.47 -8.44 23.99
CA VAL A 605 -5.88 -7.90 25.28
C VAL A 605 -6.24 -9.06 26.20
N LEU A 606 -5.46 -9.23 27.26
CA LEU A 606 -5.68 -10.26 28.27
C LEU A 606 -6.60 -9.70 29.36
N HIS A 607 -7.84 -10.18 29.46
CA HIS A 607 -8.79 -9.74 30.49
C HIS A 607 -9.10 -10.85 31.51
N ASP A 608 -9.23 -12.09 31.05
CA ASP A 608 -9.51 -13.25 31.91
C ASP A 608 -8.36 -14.28 31.87
N PRO A 609 -8.26 -15.19 32.86
CA PRO A 609 -7.17 -16.18 32.93
C PRO A 609 -7.11 -17.10 31.69
N ASP A 610 -8.27 -17.41 31.12
CA ASP A 610 -8.42 -18.37 30.01
C ASP A 610 -8.93 -17.73 28.71
N GLU A 611 -9.23 -16.42 28.72
CA GLU A 611 -9.74 -15.70 27.55
C GLU A 611 -8.91 -14.45 27.23
N ALA A 612 -8.61 -14.30 25.94
CA ALA A 612 -7.91 -13.16 25.39
C ALA A 612 -8.67 -12.64 24.19
N LEU A 613 -8.85 -11.33 24.11
CA LEU A 613 -9.36 -10.68 22.92
C LEU A 613 -8.20 -10.50 21.94
N ASN A 614 -8.22 -11.27 20.85
CA ASN A 614 -7.12 -11.34 19.88
C ASN A 614 -7.37 -10.37 18.71
N PHE A 615 -6.34 -9.62 18.34
CA PHE A 615 -6.38 -8.62 17.27
C PHE A 615 -5.30 -8.89 16.24
N ILE A 616 -5.64 -8.63 14.98
CA ILE A 616 -4.67 -8.41 13.89
C ILE A 616 -5.01 -7.04 13.32
N ALA A 617 -4.10 -6.09 13.51
CA ALA A 617 -4.30 -4.74 13.00
C ALA A 617 -4.36 -4.75 11.46
N PRO A 618 -5.17 -3.88 10.84
CA PRO A 618 -5.25 -3.79 9.39
C PRO A 618 -3.96 -3.25 8.76
N ASN A 619 -3.18 -2.45 9.50
CA ASN A 619 -1.89 -1.92 9.05
C ASN A 619 -1.04 -1.49 10.25
N LYS A 620 0.23 -1.13 10.00
CA LYS A 620 1.18 -0.69 11.05
C LYS A 620 0.73 0.57 11.79
N TYR A 621 0.02 1.49 11.12
CA TYR A 621 -0.49 2.70 11.76
C TYR A 621 -1.55 2.37 12.81
N GLU A 622 -2.58 1.60 12.46
CA GLU A 622 -3.62 1.17 13.39
C GLU A 622 -3.05 0.28 14.51
N TYR A 623 -2.05 -0.55 14.20
CA TYR A 623 -1.30 -1.28 15.23
C TYR A 623 -0.69 -0.34 16.28
N CYS A 624 0.03 0.70 15.84
CA CYS A 624 0.62 1.69 16.74
C CYS A 624 -0.45 2.45 17.54
N ILE A 625 -1.53 2.90 16.88
CA ILE A 625 -2.65 3.60 17.53
C ILE A 625 -3.25 2.75 18.64
N TRP A 626 -3.56 1.48 18.36
CA TRP A 626 -4.20 0.60 19.33
C TRP A 626 -3.27 0.19 20.46
N THR A 627 -2.03 -0.21 20.15
CA THR A 627 -1.08 -0.61 21.19
C THR A 627 -0.72 0.56 22.11
N ASP A 628 -0.46 1.75 21.57
CA ASP A 628 -0.19 2.94 22.38
C ASP A 628 -1.43 3.40 23.15
N GLY A 629 -2.60 3.45 22.52
CA GLY A 629 -3.84 3.84 23.19
C GLY A 629 -4.20 2.91 24.35
N LEU A 630 -4.05 1.59 24.17
CA LEU A 630 -4.27 0.60 25.23
C LEU A 630 -3.21 0.71 26.34
N ASN A 631 -1.93 0.94 25.99
CA ASN A 631 -0.89 1.20 26.99
C ASN A 631 -1.21 2.47 27.79
N ALA A 632 -1.65 3.54 27.14
CA ALA A 632 -2.05 4.78 27.79
C ALA A 632 -3.26 4.60 28.72
N LEU A 633 -4.24 3.78 28.34
CA LEU A 633 -5.37 3.39 29.19
C LEU A 633 -4.92 2.65 30.46
N LEU A 634 -3.88 1.82 30.34
CA LEU A 634 -3.30 1.05 31.44
C LEU A 634 -2.26 1.84 32.24
N GLY A 635 -2.02 3.13 31.93
CA GLY A 635 -1.00 3.95 32.57
C GLY A 635 0.43 3.52 32.26
N LYS A 636 0.65 2.81 31.14
CA LYS A 636 1.97 2.41 30.63
C LYS A 636 2.46 3.41 29.60
N GLU A 637 3.77 3.42 29.37
CA GLU A 637 4.40 4.26 28.35
C GLU A 637 3.98 3.85 26.93
N MET A 638 3.76 4.84 26.07
CA MET A 638 3.50 4.67 24.64
C MET A 638 4.84 4.59 23.90
N GLY A 639 5.15 3.43 23.33
CA GLY A 639 6.50 3.09 22.86
C GLY A 639 6.66 3.01 21.34
N SER A 640 5.59 3.19 20.56
CA SER A 640 5.63 3.00 19.12
C SER A 640 6.48 4.05 18.39
N GLU A 641 6.95 3.71 17.18
CA GLU A 641 7.62 4.65 16.28
C GLU A 641 6.72 5.85 15.95
N LEU A 642 5.41 5.64 15.85
CA LEU A 642 4.44 6.71 15.57
C LEU A 642 4.42 7.73 16.70
N THR A 643 4.37 7.30 17.96
CA THR A 643 4.38 8.21 19.11
C THR A 643 5.69 8.99 19.23
N LYS A 644 6.83 8.37 18.91
CA LYS A 644 8.12 9.08 18.87
C LYS A 644 8.12 10.17 17.80
N ASN A 645 7.65 9.85 16.59
CA ASN A 645 7.57 10.81 15.50
C ASN A 645 6.60 11.96 15.81
N ASP A 646 5.42 11.65 16.35
CA ASP A 646 4.43 12.66 16.75
C ASP A 646 4.99 13.57 17.84
N LEU A 647 5.67 13.00 18.85
CA LEU A 647 6.31 13.75 19.92
C LEU A 647 7.36 14.69 19.37
N ASP A 648 8.29 14.21 18.55
CA ASP A 648 9.34 15.05 17.98
C ASP A 648 8.75 16.16 17.11
N THR A 649 7.73 15.87 16.31
CA THR A 649 7.07 16.85 15.44
C THR A 649 6.37 17.94 16.24
N LEU A 650 5.50 17.56 17.17
CA LEU A 650 4.70 18.50 17.96
C LEU A 650 5.57 19.31 18.92
N LEU A 651 6.55 18.66 19.55
CA LEU A 651 7.51 19.34 20.41
C LEU A 651 8.35 20.33 19.60
N SER A 652 8.82 19.96 18.40
CA SER A 652 9.53 20.91 17.53
C SER A 652 8.66 22.12 17.17
N MET A 653 7.38 21.91 16.85
CA MET A 653 6.45 23.00 16.52
C MET A 653 6.16 23.90 17.73
N GLU A 654 5.86 23.32 18.89
CA GLU A 654 5.57 24.09 20.11
C GLU A 654 6.80 24.88 20.56
N MET A 655 7.99 24.26 20.50
CA MET A 655 9.24 24.94 20.80
C MET A 655 9.48 26.11 19.84
N LYS A 656 9.21 25.96 18.54
CA LYS A 656 9.27 27.09 17.59
C LYS A 656 8.31 28.21 17.98
N LEU A 657 7.07 27.89 18.33
CA LEU A 657 6.06 28.89 18.73
C LEU A 657 6.49 29.66 19.99
N ARG A 658 7.00 28.98 21.02
CA ARG A 658 7.47 29.62 22.27
C ARG A 658 8.71 30.48 22.07
N LEU A 659 9.52 30.17 21.06
CA LEU A 659 10.73 30.92 20.73
C LEU A 659 10.50 32.06 19.72
N LEU A 660 9.30 32.20 19.15
CA LEU A 660 8.97 33.31 18.23
C LEU A 660 9.20 34.68 18.87
N ASP A 661 8.82 34.85 20.14
CA ASP A 661 8.99 36.12 20.86
C ASP A 661 10.47 36.46 21.14
N LEU A 662 11.36 35.47 21.00
CA LEU A 662 12.80 35.57 21.19
C LEU A 662 13.56 35.54 19.84
N GLU A 663 12.86 35.64 18.72
CA GLU A 663 13.46 35.60 17.39
C GLU A 663 14.44 36.79 17.22
N ASN A 664 15.71 36.50 16.96
CA ASN A 664 16.85 37.44 16.91
C ASN A 664 17.34 37.99 18.28
N ILE A 665 16.86 37.45 19.40
CA ILE A 665 17.38 37.76 20.74
C ILE A 665 18.35 36.66 21.15
N GLN A 666 19.58 37.03 21.51
CA GLN A 666 20.56 36.06 22.00
C GLN A 666 20.11 35.52 23.36
N ILE A 667 19.82 34.21 23.42
CA ILE A 667 19.39 33.55 24.65
C ILE A 667 20.63 33.35 25.55
N PRO A 668 20.67 33.90 26.76
CA PRO A 668 21.82 33.77 27.64
C PRO A 668 21.93 32.32 28.16
N GLU A 669 23.15 31.78 28.21
CA GLU A 669 23.40 30.42 28.71
C GLU A 669 23.03 30.25 30.19
N ALA A 670 23.10 31.33 30.98
CA ALA A 670 22.67 31.38 32.37
C ALA A 670 21.55 32.41 32.55
N PRO A 671 20.46 32.08 33.27
CA PRO A 671 19.39 33.03 33.53
C PRO A 671 19.93 34.24 34.32
N PRO A 672 19.64 35.48 33.91
CA PRO A 672 20.05 36.66 34.67
C PRO A 672 19.44 36.62 36.08
N PRO A 673 20.16 37.10 37.11
CA PRO A 673 19.68 37.04 38.48
C PRO A 673 18.39 37.84 38.64
N ILE A 674 17.41 37.25 39.32
CA ILE A 674 16.18 37.96 39.70
C ILE A 674 16.57 39.09 40.66
N PRO A 675 16.24 40.37 40.34
CA PRO A 675 16.51 41.49 41.23
C PRO A 675 15.85 41.28 42.61
N LYS A 676 16.41 41.89 43.66
CA LYS A 676 15.76 41.88 44.97
C LYS A 676 14.36 42.47 44.86
N GLU A 677 13.42 41.90 45.61
CA GLU A 677 12.06 42.43 45.67
C GLU A 677 12.09 43.93 46.02
N PRO A 678 11.23 44.74 45.37
CA PRO A 678 11.12 46.15 45.71
C PRO A 678 10.83 46.32 47.20
N SER A 679 11.46 47.31 47.84
CA SER A 679 11.21 47.63 49.25
C SER A 679 9.80 48.18 49.51
N SER A 680 9.04 48.49 48.46
CA SER A 680 7.65 48.95 48.50
C SER A 680 6.85 48.25 47.41
N TYR A 681 5.67 47.73 47.77
CA TYR A 681 4.67 47.19 46.84
C TYR A 681 3.63 48.25 46.41
N ASP A 682 3.94 49.53 46.62
CA ASP A 682 3.11 50.63 46.15
C ASP A 682 3.37 50.89 44.66
N PHE A 683 2.72 50.09 43.81
CA PHE A 683 2.94 50.05 42.35
C PHE A 683 2.23 51.19 41.59
N VAL A 684 1.79 52.25 42.26
CA VAL A 684 1.07 53.35 41.61
C VAL A 684 2.06 54.25 40.87
N TYR A 685 2.12 54.10 39.56
CA TYR A 685 2.71 55.14 38.70
C TYR A 685 1.82 56.38 38.78
N HIS A 686 2.25 57.39 39.56
CA HIS A 686 1.67 58.72 39.48
C HIS A 686 2.00 59.32 38.12
N TYR A 687 1.14 59.11 37.13
CA TYR A 687 1.13 59.92 35.91
C TYR A 687 0.63 61.33 36.30
N GLY A 688 1.58 62.26 36.45
CA GLY A 688 1.33 63.69 36.63
C GLY A 688 1.15 64.42 35.31
#